data_AF-A0A5E4YKX7-F1
#
_entry.id   AF-A0A5E4YKX7-F1
#
_cell.length_a   1.000
_cell.length_b   1.000
_cell.length_c   1.000
_cell.angle_alpha   90.00
_cell.angle_beta   90.00
_cell.angle_gamma   90.00
#
_symmetry.space_group_name_H-M   'P 1'
#
loop_
_entity.id
_entity.type
_entity.pdbx_description
1 polymer ?
#
loop_
_entity_poly.entity_id
_entity_poly.type
_entity_poly.pdbx_seq_one_letter_code
_entity_poly.pdbx_strand_id
1 'polypeptide(L)'
;MSDVPKNPFSGALITEQIEPDAFVEYFSDTLVRNAVGFFDLGNVVVKGTPGSGKSMLLTLLKPETRVAYFRQNKNFPVSGNDAKFISGGINLTRSGAHDFANRLARNSRHGTSVDDLALLFADFFNYFVCRDLLKSVQIFLKDDLEPLRSEIGLKTDRDRLNKFSKKIANSDCWFSYLDGTSDFDDLIKRLERRLLEYRSYFNFNVEELRQEIISSKTSIGEPIAVMATALRDAGIIDEETIVFIRVDQLEELYSLEKKHGLGDSYRQIVNKALGMRDRRMAYRIGTRDYAWERQPGIYGTSAKLEQNRDYSVIPLDELLRRKENRRGWLFPELAQDIFARRLQRSGYKFKDSKSVLRDVFGSSPPRELLAQRYLVGHERSIEANEYLNQETADLPPPVIAAIRDVGNHDPLDAQLASAWARQRTQKKLSVAQLVEGIEKQVWRQRTWWVKERKELALLHLAGRMNQRLMWGGADDVLELSGHNALVFIFISRQIWDVAIRSNSRALQDLEQVQIEFETQATGIYDTSRSWVEKQIPRGMRGDDRFRLVQTLGAHFRRTLIADRAMSNPGTNGISLTLEDLNDNHEVKELLEFSSDFGDLVALPHTTKLKDQKPRRKWYLAPILSPYFRIPHIHTKEPIYMTADELVTILGGLRQAMLTEISDAPKSSDQLSLF
;
A
#
# COMPACT_ATOMS: atom_id res chain seq x y z
N MET A 1 -39.91 9.21 -1.93
CA MET A 1 -38.89 9.06 -2.98
C MET A 1 -38.10 7.82 -2.61
N SER A 2 -38.11 6.77 -3.43
CA SER A 2 -37.34 5.56 -3.15
C SER A 2 -35.85 5.90 -3.21
N ASP A 3 -35.13 5.72 -2.11
CA ASP A 3 -33.70 5.95 -2.05
C ASP A 3 -33.00 5.12 -3.13
N VAL A 4 -32.31 5.80 -4.05
CA VAL A 4 -31.47 5.13 -5.05
C VAL A 4 -30.37 4.38 -4.30
N PRO A 5 -30.16 3.07 -4.56
CA PRO A 5 -29.12 2.31 -3.88
C PRO A 5 -27.77 3.00 -4.04
N LYS A 6 -27.21 3.50 -2.94
CA LYS A 6 -25.90 4.15 -2.93
C LYS A 6 -24.82 3.08 -2.84
N ASN A 7 -23.73 3.26 -3.59
CA ASN A 7 -22.56 2.40 -3.47
C ASN A 7 -21.88 2.65 -2.10
N PRO A 8 -21.81 1.65 -1.21
CA PRO A 8 -21.21 1.79 0.13
C PRO A 8 -19.70 2.01 0.11
N PHE A 9 -19.05 1.74 -1.03
CA PHE A 9 -17.61 1.87 -1.24
C PHE A 9 -17.23 3.12 -2.06
N SER A 10 -18.19 3.99 -2.42
CA SER A 10 -17.88 5.25 -3.11
C SER A 10 -17.30 6.33 -2.18
N GLY A 11 -17.53 6.20 -0.87
CA GLY A 11 -17.04 7.13 0.15
C GLY A 11 -15.53 7.02 0.41
N ALA A 12 -14.91 8.17 0.72
CA ALA A 12 -13.51 8.42 1.07
C ALA A 12 -12.56 7.21 0.93
N LEU A 13 -11.91 7.13 -0.23
CA LEU A 13 -10.74 6.27 -0.48
C LEU A 13 -9.46 6.87 0.13
N ILE A 14 -9.46 8.19 0.38
CA ILE A 14 -8.33 8.93 0.92
C ILE A 14 -8.56 9.10 2.42
N THR A 15 -7.84 8.31 3.21
CA THR A 15 -7.95 8.26 4.67
C THR A 15 -7.70 9.61 5.33
N GLU A 16 -6.85 10.44 4.72
CA GLU A 16 -6.52 11.76 5.22
C GLU A 16 -7.61 12.83 5.00
N GLN A 17 -8.66 12.51 4.22
CA GLN A 17 -9.82 13.37 3.98
C GLN A 17 -11.07 12.85 4.68
N ILE A 18 -10.94 11.79 5.47
CA ILE A 18 -12.05 11.27 6.27
C ILE A 18 -12.23 12.18 7.47
N GLU A 19 -13.41 12.77 7.60
CA GLU A 19 -13.80 13.52 8.78
C GLU A 19 -13.68 12.65 10.04
N PRO A 20 -13.27 13.21 11.20
CA PRO A 20 -13.05 12.43 12.42
C PRO A 20 -14.25 11.55 12.80
N ASP A 21 -15.47 12.05 12.68
CA ASP A 21 -16.67 11.27 12.98
C ASP A 21 -16.87 10.10 12.02
N ALA A 22 -16.59 10.35 10.74
CA ALA A 22 -16.65 9.31 9.73
C ALA A 22 -15.56 8.25 9.94
N PHE A 23 -14.41 8.62 10.49
CA PHE A 23 -13.30 7.71 10.76
C PHE A 23 -13.71 6.64 11.79
N VAL A 24 -14.39 7.02 12.88
CA VAL A 24 -14.86 6.09 13.93
C VAL A 24 -15.70 4.95 13.33
N GLU A 25 -16.54 5.27 12.37
CA GLU A 25 -17.43 4.30 11.73
C GLU A 25 -16.67 3.38 10.76
N TYR A 26 -15.71 3.91 9.99
CA TYR A 26 -14.99 3.14 8.97
C TYR A 26 -13.77 2.37 9.50
N PHE A 27 -13.17 2.84 10.59
CA PHE A 27 -11.90 2.31 11.07
C PHE A 27 -12.06 0.92 11.69
N SER A 28 -11.21 -0.01 11.27
CA SER A 28 -11.11 -1.35 11.85
C SER A 28 -10.01 -1.40 12.89
N ASP A 29 -10.33 -1.85 14.10
CA ASP A 29 -9.38 -2.02 15.20
C ASP A 29 -8.49 -3.26 15.05
N THR A 30 -8.80 -4.14 14.08
CA THR A 30 -8.03 -5.35 13.74
C THR A 30 -6.53 -5.09 13.59
N LEU A 31 -6.16 -3.97 12.96
CA LEU A 31 -4.76 -3.56 12.80
C LEU A 31 -4.09 -3.15 14.11
N VAL A 32 -4.81 -2.46 15.00
CA VAL A 32 -4.29 -1.95 16.27
C VAL A 32 -3.83 -3.10 17.17
N ARG A 33 -4.64 -4.16 17.23
CA ARG A 33 -4.35 -5.38 18.03
C ARG A 33 -3.04 -6.06 17.62
N ASN A 34 -2.59 -5.86 16.39
CA ASN A 34 -1.38 -6.46 15.83
C ASN A 34 -0.22 -5.47 15.68
N ALA A 35 -0.45 -4.19 16.01
CA ALA A 35 0.53 -3.11 15.95
C ALA A 35 0.69 -2.46 17.33
N VAL A 36 0.59 -3.23 18.42
CA VAL A 36 0.61 -2.73 19.81
C VAL A 36 1.83 -1.85 20.09
N GLY A 37 3.01 -2.26 19.61
CA GLY A 37 4.24 -1.48 19.79
C GLY A 37 4.22 -0.09 19.14
N PHE A 38 3.21 0.23 18.34
CA PHE A 38 2.97 1.58 17.83
C PHE A 38 2.61 2.56 18.95
N PHE A 39 2.17 2.13 20.14
CA PHE A 39 1.80 3.02 21.24
C PHE A 39 2.85 3.06 22.37
N ASP A 40 4.00 2.41 22.20
CA ASP A 40 5.09 2.36 23.20
C ASP A 40 5.87 3.69 23.32
N LEU A 41 6.66 3.89 24.37
CA LEU A 41 7.48 5.11 24.52
C LEU A 41 8.63 5.25 23.49
N GLY A 42 8.96 4.21 22.74
CA GLY A 42 10.04 4.23 21.74
C GLY A 42 9.63 4.90 20.43
N ASN A 43 10.61 5.32 19.60
CA ASN A 43 10.33 5.78 18.24
C ASN A 43 9.89 4.61 17.35
N VAL A 44 8.91 4.86 16.48
CA VAL A 44 8.35 3.83 15.60
C VAL A 44 8.25 4.34 14.17
N VAL A 45 8.71 3.51 13.23
CA VAL A 45 8.59 3.71 11.79
C VAL A 45 7.63 2.67 11.24
N VAL A 46 6.49 3.13 10.75
CA VAL A 46 5.47 2.30 10.12
C VAL A 46 5.66 2.33 8.61
N LYS A 47 5.92 1.16 8.03
CA LYS A 47 6.19 1.01 6.61
C LYS A 47 5.11 0.23 5.88
N GLY A 48 4.99 0.50 4.60
CA GLY A 48 4.29 -0.35 3.65
C GLY A 48 3.74 0.40 2.44
N THR A 49 3.09 -0.34 1.55
CA THR A 49 2.49 0.14 0.30
C THR A 49 1.29 1.07 0.53
N PRO A 50 0.84 1.84 -0.49
CA PRO A 50 -0.42 2.57 -0.41
C PRO A 50 -1.59 1.62 -0.08
N GLY A 51 -2.40 1.95 0.92
CA GLY A 51 -3.52 1.09 1.34
C GLY A 51 -3.20 0.04 2.40
N SER A 52 -1.97 -0.03 2.91
CA SER A 52 -1.58 -0.94 3.99
C SER A 52 -2.07 -0.55 5.40
N GLY A 53 -2.57 0.69 5.56
CA GLY A 53 -3.14 1.19 6.82
C GLY A 53 -2.30 2.20 7.60
N LYS A 54 -1.14 2.63 7.07
CA LYS A 54 -0.22 3.60 7.72
C LYS A 54 -0.93 4.86 8.23
N SER A 55 -1.59 5.58 7.32
CA SER A 55 -2.28 6.83 7.64
C SER A 55 -3.47 6.62 8.56
N MET A 56 -4.07 5.43 8.59
CA MET A 56 -5.13 5.11 9.55
C MET A 56 -4.57 5.00 10.97
N LEU A 57 -3.43 4.32 11.16
CA LEU A 57 -2.75 4.25 12.47
C LEU A 57 -2.30 5.64 12.94
N LEU A 58 -1.71 6.45 12.06
CA LEU A 58 -1.30 7.82 12.40
C LEU A 58 -2.50 8.74 12.70
N THR A 59 -3.66 8.47 12.08
CA THR A 59 -4.90 9.22 12.34
C THR A 59 -5.48 8.90 13.71
N LEU A 60 -5.31 7.69 14.25
CA LEU A 60 -5.73 7.39 15.64
C LEU A 60 -5.08 8.30 16.68
N LEU A 61 -3.88 8.80 16.40
CA LEU A 61 -3.18 9.70 17.30
C LEU A 61 -3.72 11.13 17.24
N LYS A 62 -4.57 11.49 16.27
CA LYS A 62 -5.17 12.83 16.15
C LYS A 62 -6.09 13.11 17.35
N PRO A 63 -6.00 14.31 17.98
CA PRO A 63 -6.92 14.69 19.03
C PRO A 63 -8.37 14.71 18.53
N GLU A 64 -8.63 15.12 17.28
CA GLU A 64 -9.97 15.15 16.70
C GLU A 64 -10.58 13.75 16.60
N THR A 65 -9.75 12.75 16.27
CA THR A 65 -10.19 11.35 16.21
C THR A 65 -10.54 10.83 17.60
N ARG A 66 -9.71 11.12 18.60
CA ARG A 66 -9.98 10.75 19.99
C ARG A 66 -11.29 11.37 20.50
N VAL A 67 -11.51 12.65 20.21
CA VAL A 67 -12.75 13.36 20.53
C VAL A 67 -13.96 12.75 19.82
N ALA A 68 -13.83 12.36 18.56
CA ALA A 68 -14.92 11.71 17.82
C ALA A 68 -15.34 10.37 18.45
N TYR A 69 -14.39 9.52 18.84
CA TYR A 69 -14.70 8.27 19.57
C TYR A 69 -15.48 8.55 20.85
N PHE A 70 -15.02 9.52 21.64
CA PHE A 70 -15.67 9.92 22.89
C PHE A 70 -17.10 10.42 22.66
N ARG A 71 -17.29 11.35 21.70
CA ARG A 71 -18.61 11.93 21.40
C ARG A 71 -19.61 10.92 20.86
N GLN A 72 -19.14 9.93 20.12
CA GLN A 72 -19.98 8.84 19.62
C GLN A 72 -20.21 7.73 20.65
N ASN A 73 -19.67 7.86 21.86
CA ASN A 73 -19.72 6.85 22.90
C ASN A 73 -19.23 5.47 22.40
N LYS A 74 -18.13 5.49 21.63
CA LYS A 74 -17.46 4.29 21.12
C LYS A 74 -16.16 4.08 21.85
N ASN A 75 -15.85 2.82 22.18
CA ASN A 75 -14.56 2.48 22.78
C ASN A 75 -13.44 2.86 21.82
N PHE A 76 -12.48 3.62 22.33
CA PHE A 76 -11.25 3.90 21.61
C PHE A 76 -10.45 2.58 21.48
N PRO A 77 -9.86 2.27 20.32
CA PRO A 77 -9.24 0.97 20.07
C PRO A 77 -7.92 0.75 20.84
N VAL A 78 -7.48 1.73 21.61
CA VAL A 78 -6.32 1.67 22.50
C VAL A 78 -6.83 1.83 23.93
N SER A 79 -6.39 0.94 24.83
CA SER A 79 -6.91 0.87 26.20
C SER A 79 -5.81 1.10 27.23
N GLY A 80 -6.21 1.51 28.44
CA GLY A 80 -5.30 1.61 29.58
C GLY A 80 -4.27 2.74 29.43
N ASN A 81 -3.04 2.51 29.90
CA ASN A 81 -1.99 3.52 29.89
C ASN A 81 -1.54 3.91 28.46
N ASP A 82 -1.68 3.02 27.48
CA ASP A 82 -1.33 3.30 26.08
C ASP A 82 -2.28 4.33 25.45
N ALA A 83 -3.42 4.59 26.10
CA ALA A 83 -4.41 5.58 25.68
C ALA A 83 -4.18 6.98 26.30
N LYS A 84 -3.20 7.11 27.22
CA LYS A 84 -2.79 8.36 27.89
C LYS A 84 -1.73 9.08 27.05
N PHE A 85 -2.16 9.75 25.99
CA PHE A 85 -1.25 10.53 25.16
C PHE A 85 -1.88 11.81 24.62
N ILE A 86 -1.01 12.76 24.31
CA ILE A 86 -1.29 13.86 23.38
C ILE A 86 -0.37 13.71 22.18
N SER A 87 -0.73 14.29 21.04
CA SER A 87 0.13 14.27 19.87
C SER A 87 0.19 15.61 19.18
N GLY A 88 1.30 15.86 18.48
CA GLY A 88 1.44 16.90 17.47
C GLY A 88 2.07 16.25 16.24
N GLY A 89 2.01 16.90 15.08
CA GLY A 89 2.63 16.31 13.91
C GLY A 89 2.62 17.17 12.67
N ILE A 90 3.18 16.57 11.62
CA ILE A 90 3.29 17.14 10.29
C ILE A 90 2.97 16.07 9.25
N ASN A 91 2.16 16.44 8.27
CA ASN A 91 1.97 15.68 7.05
C ASN A 91 2.74 16.42 5.95
N LEU A 92 3.76 15.79 5.38
CA LEU A 92 4.75 16.47 4.55
C LEU A 92 4.20 16.91 3.18
N THR A 93 3.21 16.21 2.64
CA THR A 93 2.50 16.66 1.43
C THR A 93 1.72 17.94 1.68
N ARG A 94 1.00 18.02 2.82
CA ARG A 94 0.08 19.15 3.13
C ARG A 94 0.74 20.33 3.84
N SER A 95 1.92 20.15 4.42
CA SER A 95 2.58 21.20 5.19
C SER A 95 3.17 22.31 4.34
N GLY A 96 3.47 22.02 3.07
CA GLY A 96 4.26 22.88 2.17
C GLY A 96 5.75 22.50 2.13
N ALA A 97 6.12 21.29 2.59
CA ALA A 97 7.53 20.87 2.57
C ALA A 97 8.16 20.89 1.16
N HIS A 98 7.34 20.72 0.11
CA HIS A 98 7.79 20.79 -1.28
C HIS A 98 8.28 22.18 -1.71
N ASP A 99 7.83 23.24 -1.04
CA ASP A 99 8.19 24.61 -1.38
C ASP A 99 9.67 24.90 -1.10
N PHE A 100 10.29 24.14 -0.17
CA PHE A 100 11.73 24.23 0.12
C PHE A 100 12.59 23.90 -1.10
N ALA A 101 12.22 22.85 -1.84
CA ALA A 101 12.98 22.39 -3.00
C ALA A 101 12.80 23.33 -4.21
N ASN A 102 11.60 23.88 -4.39
CA ASN A 102 11.30 24.88 -5.41
C ASN A 102 12.19 26.12 -5.27
N ARG A 103 12.51 26.50 -4.03
CA ARG A 103 13.39 27.64 -3.75
C ARG A 103 14.82 27.39 -4.25
N LEU A 104 15.40 26.22 -4.00
CA LEU A 104 16.76 25.92 -4.47
C LEU A 104 16.86 25.94 -6.00
N ALA A 105 15.87 25.38 -6.68
CA ALA A 105 15.86 25.31 -8.14
C ALA A 105 16.00 26.68 -8.82
N ARG A 106 15.45 27.73 -8.20
CA ARG A 106 15.51 29.12 -8.69
C ARG A 106 16.68 29.93 -8.12
N ASN A 107 17.08 29.66 -6.87
CA ASN A 107 18.12 30.41 -6.16
C ASN A 107 19.55 29.85 -6.34
N SER A 108 19.76 28.88 -7.23
CA SER A 108 21.10 28.44 -7.66
C SER A 108 21.99 29.58 -8.20
N ARG A 109 21.40 30.76 -8.48
CA ARG A 109 22.11 32.01 -8.83
C ARG A 109 22.52 32.91 -7.64
N HIS A 110 22.04 32.65 -6.42
CA HIS A 110 22.22 33.53 -5.24
C HIS A 110 22.94 32.86 -4.04
N GLY A 111 23.55 31.69 -4.22
CA GLY A 111 24.48 31.12 -3.24
C GLY A 111 23.87 30.51 -1.97
N THR A 112 22.55 30.29 -1.90
CA THR A 112 21.95 29.55 -0.77
C THR A 112 22.43 28.10 -0.80
N SER A 113 23.10 27.65 0.26
CA SER A 113 23.59 26.27 0.34
C SER A 113 22.47 25.28 0.66
N VAL A 114 22.67 24.01 0.31
CA VAL A 114 21.76 22.92 0.70
C VAL A 114 21.68 22.81 2.23
N ASP A 115 22.80 23.06 2.92
CA ASP A 115 22.87 23.04 4.38
C ASP A 115 22.01 24.14 5.02
N ASP A 116 22.00 25.35 4.45
CA ASP A 116 21.15 26.44 4.94
C ASP A 116 19.67 26.07 4.83
N LEU A 117 19.25 25.50 3.69
CA LEU A 117 17.87 25.04 3.51
C LEU A 117 17.51 23.89 4.45
N ALA A 118 18.46 22.99 4.69
CA ALA A 118 18.30 21.90 5.65
C ALA A 118 18.02 22.49 7.05
N LEU A 119 18.81 23.47 7.51
CA LEU A 119 18.58 24.15 8.78
C LEU A 119 17.26 24.92 8.83
N LEU A 120 16.84 25.56 7.74
CA LEU A 120 15.52 26.19 7.66
C LEU A 120 14.38 25.16 7.72
N PHE A 121 14.56 23.98 7.12
CA PHE A 121 13.59 22.89 7.19
C PHE A 121 13.46 22.35 8.62
N ALA A 122 14.59 22.17 9.32
CA ALA A 122 14.60 21.78 10.72
C ALA A 122 13.80 22.75 11.60
N ASP A 123 14.01 24.05 11.40
CA ASP A 123 13.28 25.09 12.12
C ASP A 123 11.78 25.07 11.79
N PHE A 124 11.44 25.06 10.51
CA PHE A 124 10.04 24.96 10.06
C PHE A 124 9.33 23.73 10.64
N PHE A 125 10.00 22.57 10.65
CA PHE A 125 9.46 21.34 11.23
C PHE A 125 9.14 21.54 12.71
N ASN A 126 10.08 22.08 13.50
CA ASN A 126 9.88 22.33 14.92
C ASN A 126 8.68 23.25 15.18
N TYR A 127 8.62 24.40 14.51
CA TYR A 127 7.52 25.35 14.68
C TYR A 127 6.19 24.75 14.25
N PHE A 128 6.16 23.96 13.18
CA PHE A 128 4.94 23.31 12.71
C PHE A 128 4.41 22.32 13.75
N VAL A 129 5.28 21.43 14.24
CA VAL A 129 4.92 20.41 15.22
C VAL A 129 4.52 21.02 16.56
N CYS A 130 5.29 21.98 17.08
CA CYS A 130 4.95 22.68 18.32
C CYS A 130 3.58 23.35 18.21
N ARG A 131 3.30 24.03 17.10
CA ARG A 131 2.00 24.64 16.84
C ARG A 131 0.86 23.62 16.77
N ASP A 132 1.08 22.46 16.15
CA ASP A 132 0.10 21.36 16.08
C ASP A 132 -0.15 20.72 17.47
N LEU A 133 0.89 20.61 18.29
CA LEU A 133 0.79 20.13 19.67
C LEU A 133 -0.06 21.07 20.55
N LEU A 134 0.15 22.39 20.43
CA LEU A 134 -0.67 23.37 21.15
C LEU A 134 -2.13 23.35 20.69
N LYS A 135 -2.37 23.20 19.38
CA LYS A 135 -3.73 23.01 18.84
C LYS A 135 -4.39 21.75 19.39
N SER A 136 -3.61 20.69 19.60
CA SER A 136 -4.12 19.47 20.20
C SER A 136 -4.57 19.68 21.65
N VAL A 137 -3.81 20.45 22.44
CA VAL A 137 -4.26 20.90 23.77
C VAL A 137 -5.54 21.74 23.66
N GLN A 138 -5.60 22.71 22.74
CA GLN A 138 -6.80 23.54 22.51
C GLN A 138 -8.05 22.73 22.22
N ILE A 139 -7.95 21.67 21.41
CA ILE A 139 -9.08 20.81 21.05
C ILE A 139 -9.69 20.15 22.30
N PHE A 140 -8.85 19.75 23.26
CA PHE A 140 -9.31 19.15 24.50
C PHE A 140 -9.85 20.16 25.52
N LEU A 141 -9.66 21.47 25.34
CA LEU A 141 -10.15 22.51 26.26
C LEU A 141 -11.69 22.64 26.28
N LYS A 142 -12.41 22.06 25.33
CA LYS A 142 -13.87 22.20 25.24
C LYS A 142 -14.56 21.59 26.46
N ASP A 143 -15.54 22.29 27.03
CA ASP A 143 -16.16 21.91 28.31
C ASP A 143 -16.79 20.51 28.30
N ASP A 144 -17.29 20.05 27.14
CA ASP A 144 -17.90 18.73 26.97
C ASP A 144 -16.92 17.55 27.08
N LEU A 145 -15.62 17.81 27.21
CA LEU A 145 -14.56 16.79 27.14
C LEU A 145 -13.88 16.49 28.48
N GLU A 146 -14.41 16.96 29.61
CA GLU A 146 -13.79 16.75 30.94
C GLU A 146 -13.48 15.28 31.27
N PRO A 147 -14.37 14.29 31.01
CA PRO A 147 -14.05 12.89 31.26
C PRO A 147 -12.88 12.38 30.41
N LEU A 148 -12.82 12.81 29.15
CA LEU A 148 -11.74 12.45 28.24
C LEU A 148 -10.41 13.12 28.64
N ARG A 149 -10.45 14.38 29.08
CA ARG A 149 -9.27 15.07 29.64
C ARG A 149 -8.71 14.31 30.82
N SER A 150 -9.58 13.88 31.74
CA SER A 150 -9.20 13.09 32.91
C SER A 150 -8.58 11.74 32.52
N GLU A 151 -9.13 11.05 31.51
CA GLU A 151 -8.56 9.79 30.98
C GLU A 151 -7.15 9.99 30.40
N ILE A 152 -6.92 11.08 29.67
CA ILE A 152 -5.63 11.39 29.03
C ILE A 152 -4.58 11.87 30.05
N GLY A 153 -5.03 12.38 31.21
CA GLY A 153 -4.20 13.05 32.20
C GLY A 153 -3.95 14.53 31.87
N LEU A 154 -4.93 15.21 31.29
CA LEU A 154 -4.84 16.61 30.87
C LEU A 154 -5.55 17.55 31.86
N LYS A 155 -4.87 18.60 32.32
CA LYS A 155 -5.41 19.61 33.25
C LYS A 155 -5.14 21.01 32.73
N THR A 156 -6.19 21.75 32.38
CA THR A 156 -6.02 22.97 31.56
C THR A 156 -6.79 24.16 32.08
N ASP A 157 -6.48 24.59 33.29
CA ASP A 157 -6.90 25.91 33.75
C ASP A 157 -6.01 27.02 33.15
N ARG A 158 -6.56 28.24 33.12
CA ARG A 158 -5.92 29.40 32.50
C ARG A 158 -4.58 29.75 33.15
N ASP A 159 -4.42 29.53 34.45
CA ASP A 159 -3.19 29.85 35.16
C ASP A 159 -2.06 28.90 34.78
N ARG A 160 -2.35 27.60 34.65
CA ARG A 160 -1.40 26.61 34.11
C ARG A 160 -0.99 26.94 32.67
N LEU A 161 -1.95 27.28 31.81
CA LEU A 161 -1.68 27.66 30.42
C LEU A 161 -0.80 28.92 30.32
N ASN A 162 -1.06 29.93 31.15
CA ASN A 162 -0.24 31.15 31.20
C ASN A 162 1.17 30.88 31.76
N LYS A 163 1.28 30.05 32.81
CA LYS A 163 2.57 29.61 33.38
C LYS A 163 3.39 28.87 32.32
N PHE A 164 2.76 27.98 31.56
CA PHE A 164 3.36 27.27 30.45
C PHE A 164 3.86 28.23 29.37
N SER A 165 3.04 29.17 28.91
CA SER A 165 3.44 30.13 27.87
C SER A 165 4.64 30.97 28.27
N LYS A 166 4.65 31.50 29.50
CA LYS A 166 5.79 32.26 30.03
C LYS A 166 7.06 31.41 30.10
N LYS A 167 6.94 30.14 30.50
CA LYS A 167 8.07 29.22 30.53
C LYS A 167 8.64 28.96 29.14
N ILE A 168 7.77 28.75 28.15
CA ILE A 168 8.18 28.54 26.75
C ILE A 168 8.82 29.80 26.16
N ALA A 169 8.23 30.97 26.39
CA ALA A 169 8.76 32.25 25.93
C ALA A 169 10.21 32.47 26.41
N ASN A 170 10.48 32.14 27.68
CA ASN A 170 11.78 32.31 28.31
C ASN A 170 12.75 31.15 28.06
N SER A 171 12.42 30.18 27.20
CA SER A 171 13.30 29.03 26.94
C SER A 171 14.35 29.35 25.88
N ASP A 172 15.62 29.10 26.18
CA ASP A 172 16.76 29.45 25.32
C ASP A 172 16.73 28.81 23.92
N CYS A 173 16.03 27.68 23.76
CA CYS A 173 15.96 26.95 22.49
C CYS A 173 15.27 27.75 21.36
N TRP A 174 14.58 28.85 21.68
CA TRP A 174 13.91 29.72 20.72
C TRP A 174 14.71 30.97 20.34
N PHE A 175 15.88 31.19 20.95
CA PHE A 175 16.76 32.32 20.68
C PHE A 175 16.01 33.67 20.66
N SER A 176 15.23 33.92 21.72
CA SER A 176 14.44 35.14 21.92
C SER A 176 13.28 35.40 20.93
N TYR A 177 13.01 34.53 19.95
CA TYR A 177 11.92 34.75 18.99
C TYR A 177 10.52 34.84 19.66
N LEU A 178 10.36 34.11 20.77
CA LEU A 178 9.12 34.06 21.54
C LEU A 178 9.09 35.08 22.69
N ASP A 179 10.09 35.96 22.80
CA ASP A 179 10.13 36.98 23.85
C ASP A 179 8.89 37.89 23.78
N GLY A 180 8.39 38.24 24.96
CA GLY A 180 7.18 39.05 25.12
C GLY A 180 5.87 38.28 24.93
N THR A 181 5.91 36.96 24.70
CA THR A 181 4.70 36.14 24.66
C THR A 181 4.03 36.09 26.04
N SER A 182 2.81 36.60 26.12
CA SER A 182 2.16 36.87 27.42
C SER A 182 1.23 35.75 27.89
N ASP A 183 0.58 35.05 26.95
CA ASP A 183 -0.42 34.02 27.21
C ASP A 183 -0.39 32.89 26.16
N PHE A 184 -1.32 31.95 26.28
CA PHE A 184 -1.41 30.75 25.43
C PHE A 184 -1.81 31.05 23.98
N ASP A 185 -2.72 31.99 23.76
CA ASP A 185 -3.17 32.35 22.42
C ASP A 185 -2.10 33.16 21.68
N ASP A 186 -1.41 34.05 22.39
CA ASP A 186 -0.26 34.81 21.88
C ASP A 186 0.88 33.88 21.46
N LEU A 187 1.16 32.83 22.24
CA LEU A 187 2.16 31.81 21.89
C LEU A 187 1.83 31.14 20.56
N ILE A 188 0.58 30.70 20.38
CA ILE A 188 0.14 30.06 19.14
C ILE A 188 0.26 31.03 17.96
N LYS A 189 -0.18 32.28 18.12
CA LYS A 189 -0.09 33.32 17.08
C LYS A 189 1.37 33.60 16.68
N ARG A 190 2.30 33.63 17.65
CA ARG A 190 3.75 33.79 17.39
C ARG A 190 4.31 32.64 16.55
N LEU A 191 3.97 31.40 16.88
CA LEU A 191 4.39 30.23 16.09
C LEU A 191 3.79 30.26 14.68
N GLU A 192 2.50 30.60 14.55
CA GLU A 192 1.82 30.71 13.26
C GLU A 192 2.39 31.80 12.36
N ARG A 193 2.75 32.96 12.95
CA ARG A 193 3.42 34.05 12.23
C ARG A 193 4.71 33.59 11.59
N ARG A 194 5.55 32.84 12.31
CA ARG A 194 6.81 32.32 11.76
C ARG A 194 6.58 31.38 10.57
N LEU A 195 5.58 30.51 10.68
CA LEU A 195 5.22 29.57 9.61
C LEU A 195 4.63 30.28 8.39
N LEU A 196 3.90 31.37 8.59
CA LEU A 196 3.43 32.24 7.51
C LEU A 196 4.60 32.91 6.80
N GLU A 197 5.60 33.40 7.53
CA GLU A 197 6.80 34.00 6.96
C GLU A 197 7.60 32.99 6.14
N TYR A 198 7.74 31.74 6.61
CA TYR A 198 8.31 30.66 5.82
C TYR A 198 7.55 30.41 4.52
N ARG A 199 6.22 30.29 4.58
CA ARG A 199 5.38 30.10 3.39
C ARG A 199 5.50 31.26 2.41
N SER A 200 5.50 32.50 2.91
CA SER A 200 5.69 33.69 2.10
C SER A 200 7.03 33.66 1.38
N TYR A 201 8.09 33.26 2.07
CA TYR A 201 9.44 33.15 1.52
C TYR A 201 9.54 32.03 0.47
N PHE A 202 9.11 30.81 0.78
CA PHE A 202 9.24 29.69 -0.16
C PHE A 202 8.31 29.81 -1.38
N ASN A 203 7.20 30.54 -1.27
CA ASN A 203 6.33 30.89 -2.40
C ASN A 203 6.81 32.10 -3.20
N PHE A 204 7.98 32.67 -2.90
CA PHE A 204 8.54 33.85 -3.58
C PHE A 204 7.68 35.12 -3.44
N ASN A 205 6.80 35.19 -2.43
CA ASN A 205 6.10 36.43 -2.10
C ASN A 205 7.03 37.44 -1.42
N VAL A 206 8.14 36.97 -0.83
CA VAL A 206 9.24 37.80 -0.33
C VAL A 206 10.59 37.25 -0.81
N GLU A 207 11.54 38.15 -1.06
CA GLU A 207 12.88 37.80 -1.54
C GLU A 207 13.77 37.26 -0.42
N GLU A 208 13.68 37.83 0.78
CA GLU A 208 14.51 37.46 1.92
C GLU A 208 13.67 37.14 3.15
N LEU A 209 14.16 36.21 3.98
CA LEU A 209 13.61 35.99 5.32
C LEU A 209 14.00 37.15 6.23
N ARG A 210 13.13 37.49 7.18
CA ARG A 210 13.43 38.49 8.19
C ARG A 210 14.65 38.05 9.01
N GLN A 211 15.52 39.01 9.33
CA GLN A 211 16.73 38.76 10.13
C GLN A 211 16.42 38.08 11.47
N GLU A 212 15.30 38.43 12.09
CA GLU A 212 14.80 37.79 13.31
C GLU A 212 14.67 36.26 13.16
N ILE A 213 14.16 35.75 12.03
CA ILE A 213 14.08 34.30 11.77
C ILE A 213 15.46 33.71 11.53
N ILE A 214 16.29 34.40 10.75
CA ILE A 214 17.63 33.93 10.38
C ILE A 214 18.51 33.76 11.63
N SER A 215 18.45 34.71 12.57
CA SER A 215 19.25 34.68 13.81
C SER A 215 18.70 33.75 14.88
N SER A 216 17.45 33.28 14.75
CA SER A 216 16.77 32.45 15.77
C SER A 216 16.37 31.06 15.26
N LYS A 217 17.11 30.51 14.28
CA LYS A 217 16.87 29.14 13.78
C LYS A 217 17.12 28.12 14.90
N THR A 218 16.24 27.14 15.01
CA THR A 218 16.27 26.12 16.05
C THR A 218 16.88 24.80 15.59
N SER A 219 17.47 24.04 16.51
CA SER A 219 17.92 22.67 16.23
C SER A 219 16.71 21.74 16.19
N ILE A 220 16.68 20.80 15.24
CA ILE A 220 15.61 19.80 15.13
C ILE A 220 15.36 19.07 16.45
N GLY A 221 14.10 18.89 16.82
CA GLY A 221 13.66 18.12 17.99
C GLY A 221 13.69 18.89 19.32
N GLU A 222 14.69 19.74 19.55
CA GLU A 222 14.87 20.38 20.87
C GLU A 222 13.68 21.26 21.30
N PRO A 223 13.13 22.17 20.46
CA PRO A 223 11.97 22.97 20.86
C PRO A 223 10.73 22.12 21.18
N ILE A 224 10.55 20.99 20.50
CA ILE A 224 9.44 20.06 20.73
C ILE A 224 9.61 19.38 22.09
N ALA A 225 10.83 18.97 22.41
CA ALA A 225 11.17 18.31 23.66
C ALA A 225 11.04 19.26 24.87
N VAL A 226 11.50 20.51 24.73
CA VAL A 226 11.28 21.59 25.70
C VAL A 226 9.78 21.84 25.90
N MET A 227 9.00 21.82 24.82
CA MET A 227 7.55 21.96 24.91
C MET A 227 6.89 20.83 25.71
N ALA A 228 7.28 19.58 25.45
CA ALA A 228 6.80 18.43 26.20
C ALA A 228 7.14 18.52 27.70
N THR A 229 8.36 18.93 28.06
CA THR A 229 8.75 19.15 29.47
C THR A 229 7.96 20.29 30.11
N ALA A 230 7.81 21.42 29.42
CA ALA A 230 7.07 22.55 29.96
C ALA A 230 5.59 22.22 30.20
N LEU A 231 4.97 21.37 29.36
CA LEU A 231 3.61 20.88 29.59
C LEU A 231 3.52 20.08 30.90
N ARG A 232 4.48 19.19 31.17
CA ARG A 232 4.56 18.42 32.44
C ARG A 232 4.79 19.34 33.64
N ASP A 233 5.78 20.22 33.56
CA ASP A 233 6.17 21.11 34.67
C ASP A 233 5.10 22.17 35.01
N ALA A 234 4.27 22.54 34.03
CA ALA A 234 3.10 23.37 34.25
C ALA A 234 1.93 22.59 34.87
N GLY A 235 2.03 21.26 34.94
CA GLY A 235 0.97 20.36 35.36
C GLY A 235 -0.18 20.29 34.36
N ILE A 236 0.09 20.60 33.08
CA ILE A 236 -0.91 20.53 32.01
C ILE A 236 -1.15 19.09 31.58
N ILE A 237 -0.09 18.29 31.54
CA ILE A 237 -0.18 16.85 31.36
C ILE A 237 0.43 16.14 32.56
N ASP A 238 -0.08 14.97 32.88
CA ASP A 238 0.48 14.11 33.92
C ASP A 238 1.85 13.55 33.49
N GLU A 239 2.67 13.13 34.45
CA GLU A 239 4.01 12.57 34.19
C GLU A 239 4.00 11.34 33.26
N GLU A 240 2.94 10.53 33.36
CA GLU A 240 2.75 9.33 32.55
C GLU A 240 2.22 9.62 31.14
N THR A 241 1.72 10.83 30.87
CA THR A 241 1.13 11.17 29.57
C THR A 241 2.21 11.24 28.50
N ILE A 242 2.07 10.42 27.46
CA ILE A 242 3.02 10.34 26.36
C ILE A 242 2.79 11.49 25.39
N VAL A 243 3.88 12.07 24.86
CA VAL A 243 3.82 13.07 23.79
C VAL A 243 4.29 12.43 22.49
N PHE A 244 3.36 12.15 21.57
CA PHE A 244 3.68 11.59 20.26
C PHE A 244 3.90 12.65 19.19
N ILE A 245 4.96 12.48 18.41
CA ILE A 245 5.28 13.33 17.26
C ILE A 245 5.07 12.57 15.97
N ARG A 246 4.06 12.97 15.20
CA ARG A 246 3.63 12.26 14.00
C ARG A 246 4.29 12.88 12.77
N VAL A 247 4.90 12.06 11.95
CA VAL A 247 5.48 12.46 10.65
C VAL A 247 4.88 11.56 9.60
N ASP A 248 3.93 12.08 8.83
CA ASP A 248 3.28 11.32 7.76
C ASP A 248 3.87 11.69 6.40
N GLN A 249 3.89 10.71 5.50
CA GLN A 249 4.38 10.84 4.11
C GLN A 249 5.86 11.25 4.01
N LEU A 250 6.74 10.59 4.77
CA LEU A 250 8.18 10.86 4.68
C LEU A 250 8.74 10.64 3.26
N GLU A 251 8.10 9.79 2.44
CA GLU A 251 8.47 9.58 1.04
C GLU A 251 8.42 10.83 0.16
N GLU A 252 7.72 11.89 0.59
CA GLU A 252 7.75 13.17 -0.10
C GLU A 252 9.12 13.83 -0.02
N LEU A 253 9.82 13.72 1.12
CA LEU A 253 11.18 14.25 1.24
C LEU A 253 12.13 13.53 0.30
N TYR A 254 12.03 12.20 0.21
CA TYR A 254 12.81 11.41 -0.74
C TYR A 254 12.56 11.89 -2.19
N SER A 255 11.30 12.14 -2.53
CA SER A 255 10.92 12.57 -3.87
C SER A 255 11.47 13.96 -4.21
N LEU A 256 11.42 14.88 -3.25
CA LEU A 256 11.98 16.22 -3.38
C LEU A 256 13.50 16.20 -3.53
N GLU A 257 14.16 15.41 -2.68
CA GLU A 257 15.60 15.22 -2.66
C GLU A 257 16.14 14.68 -3.99
N LYS A 258 15.51 13.63 -4.52
CA LYS A 258 15.89 13.03 -5.82
C LYS A 258 15.64 13.98 -6.98
N LYS A 259 14.48 14.63 -7.02
CA LYS A 259 14.10 15.53 -8.13
C LYS A 259 15.06 16.73 -8.26
N HIS A 260 15.59 17.22 -7.15
CA HIS A 260 16.41 18.43 -7.10
C HIS A 260 17.89 18.18 -6.79
N GLY A 261 18.32 16.92 -6.67
CA GLY A 261 19.73 16.58 -6.39
C GLY A 261 20.23 17.04 -5.02
N LEU A 262 19.38 17.05 -4.00
CA LEU A 262 19.67 17.61 -2.67
C LEU A 262 20.46 16.68 -1.74
N GLY A 263 20.90 15.52 -2.25
CA GLY A 263 21.29 14.39 -1.42
C GLY A 263 20.13 13.97 -0.52
N ASP A 264 20.42 13.47 0.68
CA ASP A 264 19.41 12.96 1.62
C ASP A 264 19.18 13.91 2.81
N SER A 265 19.49 15.20 2.62
CA SER A 265 19.67 16.17 3.70
C SER A 265 18.43 16.38 4.59
N TYR A 266 17.22 16.43 4.01
CA TYR A 266 16.00 16.65 4.78
C TYR A 266 15.57 15.40 5.55
N ARG A 267 15.69 14.22 4.93
CA ARG A 267 15.45 12.95 5.65
C ARG A 267 16.47 12.77 6.77
N GLN A 268 17.73 13.09 6.53
CA GLN A 268 18.79 13.06 7.55
C GLN A 268 18.51 13.99 8.74
N ILE A 269 17.79 15.10 8.55
CA ILE A 269 17.34 15.97 9.64
C ILE A 269 16.29 15.28 10.50
N VAL A 270 15.28 14.66 9.88
CA VAL A 270 14.28 13.88 10.63
C VAL A 270 14.97 12.73 11.37
N ASN A 271 15.94 12.08 10.74
CA ASN A 271 16.74 11.03 11.37
C ASN A 271 17.54 11.54 12.58
N LYS A 272 18.10 12.76 12.50
CA LYS A 272 18.77 13.39 13.64
C LYS A 272 17.85 13.53 14.85
N ALA A 273 16.57 13.87 14.63
CA ALA A 273 15.58 13.93 15.69
C ALA A 273 15.37 12.57 16.39
N LEU A 274 15.36 11.48 15.62
CA LEU A 274 15.26 10.12 16.16
C LEU A 274 16.52 9.71 16.93
N GLY A 275 17.70 10.01 16.36
CA GLY A 275 19.00 9.64 16.95
C GLY A 275 19.31 10.32 18.27
N MET A 276 18.67 11.47 18.56
CA MET A 276 18.73 12.13 19.87
C MET A 276 18.12 11.27 20.99
N ARG A 277 17.22 10.32 20.66
CA ARG A 277 16.60 9.37 21.62
C ARG A 277 16.01 10.07 22.84
N ASP A 278 15.38 11.21 22.61
CA ASP A 278 14.81 12.03 23.67
C ASP A 278 13.62 11.30 24.32
N ARG A 279 13.69 11.05 25.63
CA ARG A 279 12.62 10.33 26.36
C ARG A 279 11.40 11.20 26.65
N ARG A 280 11.49 12.52 26.42
CA ARG A 280 10.39 13.46 26.69
C ARG A 280 9.24 13.30 25.69
N MET A 281 9.49 12.67 24.54
CA MET A 281 8.54 12.50 23.42
C MET A 281 8.89 11.25 22.60
N ALA A 282 7.99 10.81 21.72
CA ALA A 282 8.24 9.65 20.85
C ALA A 282 7.73 9.88 19.42
N TYR A 283 8.55 9.57 18.42
CA TYR A 283 8.20 9.79 17.01
C TYR A 283 7.41 8.63 16.40
N ARG A 284 6.49 8.97 15.49
CA ARG A 284 5.63 8.05 14.72
C ARG A 284 5.71 8.42 13.25
N ILE A 285 6.50 7.67 12.51
CA ILE A 285 6.82 7.99 11.12
C ILE A 285 6.07 7.04 10.19
N GLY A 286 5.24 7.58 9.30
CA GLY A 286 4.66 6.86 8.17
C GLY A 286 5.50 7.08 6.92
N THR A 287 5.94 5.99 6.30
CA THR A 287 6.78 6.05 5.09
C THR A 287 6.59 4.83 4.20
N ARG A 288 7.03 4.93 2.95
CA ARG A 288 7.21 3.78 2.05
C ARG A 288 8.59 3.16 2.23
N ASP A 289 8.73 1.92 1.77
CA ASP A 289 9.97 1.16 1.93
C ASP A 289 11.16 1.85 1.23
N TYR A 290 11.03 2.30 -0.04
CA TYR A 290 12.11 3.00 -0.76
C TYR A 290 12.58 4.28 -0.08
N ALA A 291 11.68 4.98 0.61
CA ALA A 291 11.99 6.24 1.25
C ALA A 291 12.71 6.06 2.58
N TRP A 292 12.62 4.86 3.17
CA TRP A 292 13.30 4.49 4.40
C TRP A 292 14.49 3.58 4.12
N GLU A 293 15.68 4.18 4.06
CA GLU A 293 16.93 3.45 3.88
C GLU A 293 17.14 2.35 4.92
N ARG A 294 17.86 1.30 4.54
CA ARG A 294 18.26 0.24 5.48
C ARG A 294 19.17 0.76 6.60
N GLN A 295 19.93 1.82 6.32
CA GLN A 295 20.82 2.47 7.28
C GLN A 295 20.75 3.99 7.08
N PRO A 296 19.70 4.63 7.61
CA PRO A 296 19.45 6.03 7.34
C PRO A 296 20.49 6.91 8.04
N GLY A 297 21.15 7.79 7.29
CA GLY A 297 22.19 8.69 7.81
C GLY A 297 21.64 9.76 8.76
N ILE A 298 22.51 10.34 9.58
CA ILE A 298 22.18 11.42 10.53
C ILE A 298 22.84 12.73 10.08
N TYR A 299 22.04 13.80 9.94
CA TYR A 299 22.51 15.08 9.40
C TYR A 299 23.67 15.67 10.21
N GLY A 300 24.72 16.10 9.51
CA GLY A 300 25.92 16.69 10.11
C GLY A 300 26.86 15.69 10.77
N THR A 301 26.68 14.37 10.58
CA THR A 301 27.53 13.34 11.14
C THR A 301 27.78 12.20 10.13
N SER A 302 28.80 11.38 10.37
CA SER A 302 28.99 10.10 9.65
C SER A 302 28.18 8.93 10.24
N ALA A 303 27.46 9.17 11.34
CA ALA A 303 26.67 8.16 12.03
C ALA A 303 25.37 7.84 11.27
N LYS A 304 24.82 6.66 11.57
CA LYS A 304 23.59 6.12 10.99
C LYS A 304 22.66 5.70 12.12
N LEU A 305 21.34 5.73 11.87
CA LEU A 305 20.40 5.18 12.85
C LEU A 305 20.48 3.66 12.88
N GLU A 306 20.35 3.13 14.08
CA GLU A 306 20.34 1.70 14.39
C GLU A 306 18.91 1.26 14.74
N GLN A 307 18.36 0.33 13.96
CA GLN A 307 17.06 -0.29 14.28
C GLN A 307 17.14 -1.04 15.62
N ASN A 308 16.06 -0.97 16.40
CA ASN A 308 15.91 -1.45 17.78
C ASN A 308 16.70 -0.66 18.84
N ARG A 309 17.56 0.29 18.42
CA ARG A 309 18.23 1.23 19.34
C ARG A 309 17.63 2.62 19.26
N ASP A 310 17.49 3.16 18.06
CA ASP A 310 16.98 4.51 17.83
C ASP A 310 15.50 4.52 17.43
N TYR A 311 15.02 3.43 16.79
CA TYR A 311 13.64 3.24 16.35
C TYR A 311 13.29 1.76 16.16
N SER A 312 12.00 1.42 16.22
CA SER A 312 11.46 0.12 15.80
C SER A 312 10.72 0.24 14.47
N VAL A 313 10.58 -0.88 13.74
CA VAL A 313 9.87 -0.92 12.45
C VAL A 313 8.63 -1.79 12.55
N ILE A 314 7.50 -1.27 12.06
CA ILE A 314 6.26 -2.04 11.87
C ILE A 314 6.01 -2.18 10.36
N PRO A 315 6.34 -3.32 9.75
CA PRO A 315 6.12 -3.57 8.32
C PRO A 315 4.67 -4.04 8.07
N LEU A 316 3.75 -3.12 7.75
CA LEU A 316 2.32 -3.44 7.63
C LEU A 316 2.01 -4.45 6.51
N ASP A 317 2.71 -4.38 5.38
CA ASP A 317 2.50 -5.33 4.29
C ASP A 317 2.85 -6.76 4.72
N GLU A 318 3.89 -6.92 5.55
CA GLU A 318 4.27 -8.24 6.08
C GLU A 318 3.29 -8.74 7.14
N LEU A 319 2.72 -7.86 7.96
CA LEU A 319 1.68 -8.20 8.94
C LEU A 319 0.39 -8.68 8.25
N LEU A 320 -0.01 -8.05 7.15
CA LEU A 320 -1.22 -8.40 6.40
C LEU A 320 -1.01 -9.57 5.43
N ARG A 321 0.23 -9.80 5.00
CA ARG A 321 0.56 -10.86 4.04
C ARG A 321 0.24 -12.24 4.60
N ARG A 322 -0.36 -13.07 3.74
CA ARG A 322 -0.55 -14.50 4.03
C ARG A 322 0.79 -15.21 4.22
N LYS A 323 1.01 -15.75 5.41
CA LYS A 323 2.11 -16.68 5.71
C LYS A 323 1.75 -18.09 5.20
N GLU A 324 2.74 -18.98 5.15
CA GLU A 324 2.53 -20.38 4.75
C GLU A 324 1.49 -21.07 5.65
N ASN A 325 1.56 -20.81 6.95
CA ASN A 325 0.50 -21.16 7.89
C ASN A 325 -0.66 -20.17 7.76
N ARG A 326 -1.84 -20.68 7.38
CA ARG A 326 -3.08 -19.89 7.30
C ARG A 326 -3.58 -19.44 8.68
N ARG A 327 -3.19 -20.11 9.77
CA ARG A 327 -3.56 -19.71 11.13
C ARG A 327 -2.91 -18.35 11.43
N GLY A 328 -3.74 -17.36 11.73
CA GLY A 328 -3.30 -15.99 12.00
C GLY A 328 -3.15 -15.11 10.76
N TRP A 329 -3.70 -15.48 9.60
CA TRP A 329 -3.78 -14.55 8.47
C TRP A 329 -4.79 -13.44 8.80
N LEU A 330 -4.29 -12.22 9.04
CA LEU A 330 -5.06 -11.09 9.56
C LEU A 330 -5.98 -10.44 8.52
N PHE A 331 -5.56 -10.44 7.25
CA PHE A 331 -6.25 -9.65 6.22
C PHE A 331 -7.74 -10.01 6.00
N PRO A 332 -8.17 -11.28 6.02
CA PRO A 332 -9.59 -11.62 5.87
C PRO A 332 -10.46 -11.03 6.98
N GLU A 333 -9.98 -11.01 8.22
CA GLU A 333 -10.69 -10.40 9.35
C GLU A 333 -10.80 -8.88 9.15
N LEU A 334 -9.69 -8.24 8.79
CA LEU A 334 -9.65 -6.81 8.48
C LEU A 334 -10.61 -6.44 7.33
N ALA A 335 -10.57 -7.19 6.23
CA ALA A 335 -11.41 -6.96 5.06
C ALA A 335 -12.90 -7.17 5.39
N GLN A 336 -13.23 -8.22 6.15
CA GLN A 336 -14.57 -8.51 6.62
C GLN A 336 -15.14 -7.38 7.49
N ASP A 337 -14.34 -6.83 8.41
CA ASP A 337 -14.76 -5.72 9.28
C ASP A 337 -14.93 -4.41 8.49
N ILE A 338 -13.97 -4.06 7.63
CA ILE A 338 -14.07 -2.89 6.74
C ILE A 338 -15.33 -2.98 5.87
N PHE A 339 -15.60 -4.16 5.30
CA PHE A 339 -16.76 -4.41 4.46
C PHE A 339 -18.07 -4.22 5.23
N ALA A 340 -18.19 -4.87 6.39
CA ALA A 340 -19.37 -4.79 7.24
C ALA A 340 -19.67 -3.35 7.70
N ARG A 341 -18.65 -2.62 8.16
CA ARG A 341 -18.79 -1.22 8.60
C ARG A 341 -19.29 -0.29 7.51
N ARG A 342 -18.73 -0.41 6.30
CA ARG A 342 -19.14 0.42 5.15
C ARG A 342 -20.58 0.14 4.72
N LEU A 343 -20.99 -1.13 4.78
CA LEU A 343 -22.36 -1.52 4.50
C LEU A 343 -23.33 -1.02 5.57
N GLN A 344 -23.02 -1.23 6.85
CA GLN A 344 -23.83 -0.77 7.97
C GLN A 344 -24.04 0.75 7.93
N ARG A 345 -22.98 1.52 7.69
CA ARG A 345 -23.06 2.98 7.54
C ARG A 345 -23.97 3.40 6.38
N SER A 346 -24.01 2.59 5.32
CA SER A 346 -24.84 2.85 4.15
C SER A 346 -26.28 2.34 4.31
N GLY A 347 -26.66 1.88 5.51
CA GLY A 347 -28.01 1.46 5.85
C GLY A 347 -28.33 -0.02 5.54
N TYR A 348 -27.37 -0.78 5.02
CA TYR A 348 -27.58 -2.21 4.77
C TYR A 348 -27.58 -2.98 6.09
N LYS A 349 -28.50 -3.93 6.21
CA LYS A 349 -28.65 -4.81 7.37
C LYS A 349 -28.32 -6.23 6.96
N PHE A 350 -27.61 -6.94 7.82
CA PHE A 350 -27.31 -8.35 7.61
C PHE A 350 -27.71 -9.12 8.85
N LYS A 351 -28.09 -10.38 8.65
CA LYS A 351 -28.24 -11.32 9.75
C LYS A 351 -26.88 -11.46 10.45
N ASP A 352 -26.90 -11.81 11.74
CA ASP A 352 -25.69 -12.22 12.46
C ASP A 352 -25.11 -13.47 11.80
N SER A 353 -24.28 -13.24 10.79
CA SER A 353 -23.62 -14.27 10.00
C SER A 353 -22.15 -14.30 10.36
N LYS A 354 -21.53 -15.45 10.11
CA LYS A 354 -20.08 -15.59 10.31
C LYS A 354 -19.26 -14.78 9.30
N SER A 355 -19.85 -14.37 8.16
CA SER A 355 -19.14 -13.62 7.12
C SER A 355 -20.11 -12.90 6.18
N VAL A 356 -20.33 -11.60 6.44
CA VAL A 356 -21.09 -10.71 5.54
C VAL A 356 -20.49 -10.72 4.13
N LEU A 357 -19.17 -10.88 4.00
CA LEU A 357 -18.51 -10.93 2.69
C LEU A 357 -18.99 -12.13 1.86
N ARG A 358 -19.14 -13.31 2.49
CA ARG A 358 -19.65 -14.51 1.83
C ARG A 358 -21.14 -14.46 1.57
N ASP A 359 -21.91 -13.79 2.43
CA ASP A 359 -23.34 -13.60 2.16
C ASP A 359 -23.55 -12.74 0.91
N VAL A 360 -22.74 -11.70 0.73
CA VAL A 360 -22.87 -10.77 -0.40
C VAL A 360 -22.24 -11.31 -1.68
N PHE A 361 -20.99 -11.77 -1.63
CA PHE A 361 -20.28 -12.23 -2.83
C PHE A 361 -20.45 -13.72 -3.10
N GLY A 362 -21.00 -14.50 -2.17
CA GLY A 362 -21.06 -15.95 -2.29
C GLY A 362 -19.68 -16.62 -2.15
N SER A 363 -19.66 -17.93 -2.36
CA SER A 363 -18.42 -18.71 -2.44
C SER A 363 -17.87 -18.73 -3.86
N SER A 364 -16.55 -18.81 -3.99
CA SER A 364 -15.94 -18.94 -5.32
C SER A 364 -16.38 -20.25 -5.98
N PRO A 365 -16.82 -20.23 -7.26
CA PRO A 365 -17.30 -21.42 -7.92
C PRO A 365 -16.24 -22.53 -8.00
N PRO A 366 -16.66 -23.81 -7.94
CA PRO A 366 -15.78 -24.93 -8.27
C PRO A 366 -15.16 -24.73 -9.66
N ARG A 367 -13.90 -25.15 -9.82
CA ARG A 367 -13.17 -24.95 -11.08
C ARG A 367 -13.80 -25.71 -12.24
N GLU A 368 -14.45 -26.85 -11.96
CA GLU A 368 -15.22 -27.65 -12.89
C GLU A 368 -16.42 -26.86 -13.46
N LEU A 369 -17.10 -26.09 -12.61
CA LEU A 369 -18.21 -25.23 -13.04
C LEU A 369 -17.71 -24.07 -13.91
N LEU A 370 -16.55 -23.47 -13.59
CA LEU A 370 -15.94 -22.44 -14.43
C LEU A 370 -15.55 -22.99 -15.82
N ALA A 371 -14.98 -24.19 -15.87
CA ALA A 371 -14.66 -24.86 -17.12
C ALA A 371 -15.92 -25.04 -17.99
N GLN A 372 -17.03 -25.47 -17.39
CA GLN A 372 -18.31 -25.58 -18.09
C GLN A 372 -18.81 -24.23 -18.59
N ARG A 373 -18.73 -23.15 -17.78
CA ARG A 373 -19.16 -21.81 -18.18
C ARG A 373 -18.40 -21.28 -19.39
N TYR A 374 -17.10 -21.56 -19.51
CA TYR A 374 -16.32 -21.18 -20.69
C TYR A 374 -16.81 -21.84 -21.99
N LEU A 375 -17.60 -22.91 -21.90
CA LEU A 375 -18.15 -23.63 -23.04
C LEU A 375 -19.64 -23.33 -23.31
N VAL A 376 -20.31 -22.54 -22.45
CA VAL A 376 -21.74 -22.21 -22.62
C VAL A 376 -21.91 -21.20 -23.76
N GLY A 377 -22.71 -21.56 -24.78
CA GLY A 377 -22.97 -20.75 -25.98
C GLY A 377 -22.53 -21.41 -27.29
N HIS A 378 -21.72 -22.47 -27.19
CA HIS A 378 -21.28 -23.30 -28.31
C HIS A 378 -22.02 -24.64 -28.23
N GLU A 379 -22.41 -25.23 -29.37
CA GLU A 379 -23.03 -26.56 -29.38
C GLU A 379 -22.07 -27.55 -28.70
N ARG A 380 -22.39 -27.92 -27.45
CA ARG A 380 -21.47 -28.49 -26.46
C ARG A 380 -20.68 -29.72 -26.92
N SER A 381 -21.11 -30.39 -27.99
CA SER A 381 -20.51 -31.61 -28.53
C SER A 381 -19.67 -31.40 -29.80
N ILE A 382 -20.02 -30.46 -30.68
CA ILE A 382 -19.36 -30.34 -31.99
C ILE A 382 -18.07 -29.53 -31.86
N GLU A 383 -18.13 -28.37 -31.21
CA GLU A 383 -16.96 -27.51 -31.02
C GLU A 383 -16.01 -28.04 -29.93
N ALA A 384 -16.49 -28.78 -28.93
CA ALA A 384 -15.62 -29.46 -27.96
C ALA A 384 -14.76 -30.55 -28.62
N ASN A 385 -15.31 -31.23 -29.62
CA ASN A 385 -14.58 -32.21 -30.42
C ASN A 385 -13.60 -31.56 -31.40
N GLU A 386 -13.98 -30.45 -32.03
CA GLU A 386 -13.07 -29.64 -32.86
C GLU A 386 -11.93 -29.02 -32.05
N TYR A 387 -12.25 -28.50 -30.86
CA TYR A 387 -11.32 -27.99 -29.86
C TYR A 387 -10.26 -29.04 -29.50
N LEU A 388 -10.68 -30.27 -29.20
CA LEU A 388 -9.76 -31.34 -28.88
C LEU A 388 -8.89 -31.73 -30.08
N ASN A 389 -9.44 -31.72 -31.29
CA ASN A 389 -8.70 -32.08 -32.51
C ASN A 389 -7.58 -31.09 -32.82
N GLN A 390 -7.85 -29.78 -32.75
CA GLN A 390 -6.83 -28.76 -32.98
C GLN A 390 -5.76 -28.80 -31.89
N GLU A 391 -6.18 -29.09 -30.66
CA GLU A 391 -5.27 -29.07 -29.54
C GLU A 391 -4.33 -30.24 -29.48
N THR A 392 -4.87 -31.42 -29.68
CA THR A 392 -4.14 -32.67 -29.56
C THR A 392 -3.58 -33.13 -30.90
N ALA A 393 -3.55 -32.26 -31.91
CA ALA A 393 -3.00 -32.56 -33.23
C ALA A 393 -1.53 -33.05 -33.18
N ASP A 394 -0.78 -32.66 -32.13
CA ASP A 394 0.58 -33.13 -31.86
C ASP A 394 0.66 -34.52 -31.19
N LEU A 395 -0.49 -35.08 -30.78
CA LEU A 395 -0.59 -36.38 -30.12
C LEU A 395 -1.06 -37.47 -31.11
N PRO A 396 -0.74 -38.75 -30.85
CA PRO A 396 -1.18 -39.86 -31.68
C PRO A 396 -2.72 -39.99 -31.73
N PRO A 397 -3.34 -40.32 -32.88
CA PRO A 397 -4.80 -40.41 -33.00
C PRO A 397 -5.53 -41.27 -31.94
N PRO A 398 -4.99 -42.43 -31.50
CA PRO A 398 -5.61 -43.20 -30.42
C PRO A 398 -5.66 -42.44 -29.08
N VAL A 399 -4.63 -41.64 -28.80
CA VAL A 399 -4.58 -40.79 -27.60
C VAL A 399 -5.60 -39.66 -27.69
N ILE A 400 -5.75 -39.05 -28.87
CA ILE A 400 -6.79 -38.03 -29.13
C ILE A 400 -8.17 -38.61 -28.85
N ALA A 401 -8.47 -39.80 -29.37
CA ALA A 401 -9.75 -40.46 -29.16
C ALA A 401 -10.04 -40.73 -27.68
N ALA A 402 -9.04 -41.20 -26.92
CA ALA A 402 -9.17 -41.42 -25.47
C ALA A 402 -9.40 -40.11 -24.69
N ILE A 403 -8.70 -39.02 -25.03
CA ILE A 403 -8.92 -37.71 -24.41
C ILE A 403 -10.33 -37.20 -24.73
N ARG A 404 -10.83 -37.44 -25.95
CA ARG A 404 -12.18 -37.06 -26.35
C ARG A 404 -13.26 -37.73 -25.54
N ASP A 405 -13.09 -39.01 -25.26
CA ASP A 405 -14.01 -39.73 -24.38
C ASP A 405 -14.09 -39.09 -22.98
N VAL A 406 -12.94 -38.69 -22.42
CA VAL A 406 -12.90 -37.91 -21.16
C VAL A 406 -13.61 -36.56 -21.30
N GLY A 407 -13.38 -35.84 -22.41
CA GLY A 407 -13.93 -34.51 -22.66
C GLY A 407 -15.44 -34.45 -22.83
N ASN A 408 -16.06 -35.54 -23.30
CA ASN A 408 -17.51 -35.67 -23.35
C ASN A 408 -18.16 -35.60 -21.95
N HIS A 409 -17.39 -35.89 -20.90
CA HIS A 409 -17.87 -35.89 -19.51
C HIS A 409 -17.36 -34.66 -18.75
N ASP A 410 -16.07 -34.34 -18.87
CA ASP A 410 -15.44 -33.24 -18.16
C ASP A 410 -14.34 -32.56 -19.02
N PRO A 411 -14.59 -31.33 -19.50
CA PRO A 411 -13.64 -30.60 -20.34
C PRO A 411 -12.37 -30.18 -19.59
N LEU A 412 -12.47 -29.94 -18.27
CA LEU A 412 -11.31 -29.61 -17.45
C LEU A 412 -10.36 -30.80 -17.38
N ASP A 413 -10.92 -31.99 -17.14
CA ASP A 413 -10.13 -33.21 -17.08
C ASP A 413 -9.58 -33.63 -18.43
N ALA A 414 -10.28 -33.37 -19.54
CA ALA A 414 -9.70 -33.60 -20.87
C ALA A 414 -8.48 -32.71 -21.14
N GLN A 415 -8.53 -31.44 -20.73
CA GLN A 415 -7.37 -30.54 -20.85
C GLN A 415 -6.20 -30.98 -19.94
N LEU A 416 -6.50 -31.54 -18.75
CA LEU A 416 -5.48 -32.15 -17.88
C LEU A 416 -4.92 -33.46 -18.48
N ALA A 417 -5.77 -34.32 -19.05
CA ALA A 417 -5.38 -35.54 -19.74
C ALA A 417 -4.41 -35.23 -20.88
N SER A 418 -4.73 -34.21 -21.67
CA SER A 418 -3.90 -33.70 -22.77
C SER A 418 -2.51 -33.24 -22.28
N ALA A 419 -2.46 -32.44 -21.21
CA ALA A 419 -1.20 -32.01 -20.61
C ALA A 419 -0.38 -33.19 -20.05
N TRP A 420 -1.04 -34.14 -19.37
CA TRP A 420 -0.40 -35.35 -18.87
C TRP A 420 0.21 -36.17 -20.01
N ALA A 421 -0.54 -36.39 -21.09
CA ALA A 421 -0.09 -37.14 -22.24
C ALA A 421 1.19 -36.52 -22.85
N ARG A 422 1.23 -35.20 -23.05
CA ARG A 422 2.43 -34.50 -23.54
C ARG A 422 3.65 -34.68 -22.66
N GLN A 423 3.49 -34.53 -21.34
CA GLN A 423 4.57 -34.76 -20.38
C GLN A 423 5.10 -36.20 -20.45
N ARG A 424 4.23 -37.18 -20.77
CA ARG A 424 4.60 -38.59 -20.87
C ARG A 424 5.20 -38.96 -22.22
N THR A 425 4.77 -38.33 -23.30
CA THR A 425 5.43 -38.42 -24.61
C THR A 425 6.88 -37.95 -24.52
N GLN A 426 7.15 -36.84 -23.80
CA GLN A 426 8.52 -36.38 -23.52
C GLN A 426 9.36 -37.41 -22.73
N LYS A 427 8.70 -38.25 -21.92
CA LYS A 427 9.32 -39.37 -21.20
C LYS A 427 9.33 -40.68 -21.99
N LYS A 428 9.04 -40.63 -23.29
CA LYS A 428 9.08 -41.76 -24.24
C LYS A 428 8.14 -42.92 -23.87
N LEU A 429 6.96 -42.63 -23.29
CA LEU A 429 5.92 -43.65 -23.13
C LEU A 429 5.34 -44.04 -24.50
N SER A 430 4.98 -45.32 -24.66
CA SER A 430 4.33 -45.82 -25.87
C SER A 430 2.86 -45.36 -25.96
N VAL A 431 2.30 -45.36 -27.18
CA VAL A 431 0.90 -44.98 -27.44
C VAL A 431 -0.08 -45.79 -26.59
N ALA A 432 0.12 -47.11 -26.48
CA ALA A 432 -0.74 -47.99 -25.68
C ALA A 432 -0.73 -47.61 -24.19
N GLN A 433 0.45 -47.31 -23.62
CA GLN A 433 0.58 -46.87 -22.23
C GLN A 433 -0.06 -45.50 -21.98
N LEU A 434 -0.03 -44.61 -22.98
CA LEU A 434 -0.70 -43.31 -22.89
C LEU A 434 -2.21 -43.48 -22.84
N VAL A 435 -2.78 -44.27 -23.76
CA VAL A 435 -4.23 -44.57 -23.82
C VAL A 435 -4.69 -45.22 -22.51
N GLU A 436 -4.01 -46.28 -22.07
CA GLU A 436 -4.32 -46.96 -20.81
C GLU A 436 -4.30 -45.99 -19.61
N GLY A 437 -3.31 -45.09 -19.57
CA GLY A 437 -3.22 -44.09 -18.50
C GLY A 437 -4.33 -43.04 -18.53
N ILE A 438 -4.88 -42.73 -19.70
CA ILE A 438 -6.02 -41.82 -19.89
C ILE A 438 -7.33 -42.48 -19.46
N GLU A 439 -7.57 -43.71 -19.91
CA GLU A 439 -8.74 -44.50 -19.51
C GLU A 439 -8.78 -44.71 -18.00
N LYS A 440 -7.62 -44.98 -17.38
CA LYS A 440 -7.47 -45.10 -15.92
C LYS A 440 -7.37 -43.77 -15.18
N GLN A 441 -7.35 -42.64 -15.89
CA GLN A 441 -7.24 -41.28 -15.35
C GLN A 441 -6.10 -41.13 -14.31
N VAL A 442 -4.93 -41.65 -14.63
CA VAL A 442 -3.81 -41.81 -13.67
C VAL A 442 -3.36 -40.47 -13.06
N TRP A 443 -3.60 -39.33 -13.72
CA TRP A 443 -3.31 -38.02 -13.14
C TRP A 443 -4.22 -37.66 -11.95
N ARG A 444 -5.47 -38.10 -11.91
CA ARG A 444 -6.40 -37.79 -10.80
C ARG A 444 -5.89 -38.36 -9.47
N GLN A 445 -5.18 -39.49 -9.52
CA GLN A 445 -4.52 -40.10 -8.36
C GLN A 445 -3.38 -39.22 -7.80
N ARG A 446 -2.88 -38.26 -8.60
CA ARG A 446 -1.83 -37.31 -8.23
C ARG A 446 -2.45 -35.96 -7.84
N THR A 447 -3.09 -35.92 -6.67
CA THR A 447 -3.84 -34.75 -6.16
C THR A 447 -3.08 -33.43 -6.28
N TRP A 448 -1.77 -33.41 -5.94
CA TRP A 448 -0.93 -32.22 -6.08
C TRP A 448 -0.66 -31.81 -7.53
N TRP A 449 -0.45 -32.77 -8.43
CA TRP A 449 -0.22 -32.49 -9.85
C TRP A 449 -1.44 -31.82 -10.48
N VAL A 450 -2.64 -32.30 -10.12
CA VAL A 450 -3.92 -31.74 -10.56
C VAL A 450 -4.09 -30.34 -9.95
N LYS A 451 -3.99 -30.21 -8.62
CA LYS A 451 -4.16 -28.94 -7.91
C LYS A 451 -3.32 -27.81 -8.51
N GLU A 452 -2.06 -28.09 -8.82
CA GLU A 452 -1.14 -27.10 -9.41
C GLU A 452 -1.52 -26.67 -10.84
N ARG A 453 -2.25 -27.50 -11.60
CA ARG A 453 -2.50 -27.30 -13.04
C ARG A 453 -3.91 -26.85 -13.38
N LYS A 454 -4.86 -26.98 -12.46
CA LYS A 454 -6.26 -26.59 -12.68
C LYS A 454 -6.38 -25.16 -13.21
N GLU A 455 -5.67 -24.21 -12.62
CA GLU A 455 -5.74 -22.80 -13.05
C GLU A 455 -5.20 -22.58 -14.48
N LEU A 456 -4.12 -23.27 -14.86
CA LEU A 456 -3.57 -23.19 -16.21
C LEU A 456 -4.46 -23.91 -17.23
N ALA A 457 -5.11 -25.01 -16.84
CA ALA A 457 -6.11 -25.67 -17.66
C ALA A 457 -7.32 -24.76 -17.94
N LEU A 458 -7.81 -24.05 -16.92
CA LEU A 458 -8.86 -23.03 -17.10
C LEU A 458 -8.40 -21.89 -18.01
N LEU A 459 -7.15 -21.44 -17.89
CA LEU A 459 -6.59 -20.45 -18.80
C LEU A 459 -6.62 -20.91 -20.26
N HIS A 460 -6.22 -22.16 -20.52
CA HIS A 460 -6.24 -22.72 -21.87
C HIS A 460 -7.66 -22.84 -22.43
N LEU A 461 -8.62 -23.29 -21.61
CA LEU A 461 -10.03 -23.36 -21.97
C LEU A 461 -10.59 -21.97 -22.31
N ALA A 462 -10.44 -21.00 -21.40
CA ALA A 462 -10.92 -19.63 -21.61
C ALA A 462 -10.24 -18.96 -22.81
N GLY A 463 -8.92 -19.10 -22.94
CA GLY A 463 -8.13 -18.49 -24.00
C GLY A 463 -8.55 -18.93 -25.41
N ARG A 464 -8.95 -20.20 -25.59
CA ARG A 464 -9.40 -20.72 -26.90
C ARG A 464 -10.81 -20.31 -27.26
N MET A 465 -11.68 -20.21 -26.28
CA MET A 465 -13.03 -19.67 -26.49
C MET A 465 -13.04 -18.14 -26.60
N ASN A 466 -11.85 -17.52 -26.70
CA ASN A 466 -11.64 -16.07 -26.68
C ASN A 466 -12.31 -15.38 -25.48
N GLN A 467 -12.54 -16.14 -24.41
CA GLN A 467 -13.12 -15.66 -23.18
C GLN A 467 -12.02 -15.15 -22.25
N ARG A 468 -12.45 -14.43 -21.22
CA ARG A 468 -11.58 -14.00 -20.13
C ARG A 468 -11.71 -15.01 -19.02
N LEU A 469 -10.62 -15.18 -18.26
CA LEU A 469 -10.74 -15.85 -16.96
C LEU A 469 -11.75 -15.08 -16.10
N MET A 470 -12.60 -15.81 -15.39
CA MET A 470 -13.61 -15.26 -14.51
C MET A 470 -13.21 -15.51 -13.06
N TRP A 471 -13.44 -14.49 -12.23
CA TRP A 471 -13.24 -14.52 -10.79
C TRP A 471 -14.50 -14.01 -10.12
N GLY A 472 -14.80 -14.54 -8.94
CA GLY A 472 -15.94 -14.11 -8.15
C GLY A 472 -16.08 -14.97 -6.90
N GLY A 473 -16.89 -14.50 -5.96
CA GLY A 473 -16.91 -15.04 -4.61
C GLY A 473 -15.94 -14.31 -3.68
N ALA A 474 -16.22 -14.42 -2.39
CA ALA A 474 -15.45 -13.77 -1.34
C ALA A 474 -13.95 -14.15 -1.36
N ASP A 475 -13.63 -15.42 -1.62
CA ASP A 475 -12.26 -15.91 -1.57
C ASP A 475 -11.43 -15.32 -2.73
N ASP A 476 -11.97 -15.30 -3.96
CA ASP A 476 -11.31 -14.64 -5.11
C ASP A 476 -11.12 -13.13 -4.87
N VAL A 477 -12.11 -12.43 -4.31
CA VAL A 477 -12.00 -11.00 -3.99
C VAL A 477 -10.88 -10.75 -2.98
N LEU A 478 -10.77 -11.57 -1.93
CA LEU A 478 -9.70 -11.47 -0.94
C LEU A 478 -8.32 -11.77 -1.52
N GLU A 479 -8.19 -12.84 -2.32
CA GLU A 479 -6.91 -13.22 -2.92
C GLU A 479 -6.43 -12.21 -3.98
N LEU A 480 -7.34 -11.71 -4.83
CA LEU A 480 -7.03 -10.66 -5.82
C LEU A 480 -6.68 -9.32 -5.18
N SER A 481 -7.14 -9.07 -3.95
CA SER A 481 -6.76 -7.86 -3.21
C SER A 481 -5.29 -7.84 -2.77
N GLY A 482 -4.59 -8.98 -2.83
CA GLY A 482 -3.17 -9.04 -2.51
C GLY A 482 -2.82 -8.61 -1.08
N HIS A 483 -3.78 -8.75 -0.15
CA HIS A 483 -3.67 -8.27 1.24
C HIS A 483 -3.67 -6.75 1.42
N ASN A 484 -4.15 -6.01 0.42
CA ASN A 484 -4.19 -4.56 0.44
C ASN A 484 -5.62 -4.06 0.59
N ALA A 485 -5.89 -3.28 1.63
CA ALA A 485 -7.24 -2.82 1.95
C ALA A 485 -7.77 -1.81 0.92
N LEU A 486 -6.90 -0.99 0.32
CA LEU A 486 -7.29 -0.06 -0.74
C LEU A 486 -7.75 -0.84 -1.97
N VAL A 487 -6.95 -1.82 -2.42
CA VAL A 487 -7.31 -2.69 -3.54
C VAL A 487 -8.64 -3.40 -3.28
N PHE A 488 -8.84 -3.94 -2.08
CA PHE A 488 -10.09 -4.58 -1.66
C PHE A 488 -11.31 -3.66 -1.77
N ILE A 489 -11.19 -2.42 -1.28
CA ILE A 489 -12.26 -1.41 -1.39
C ILE A 489 -12.52 -1.07 -2.86
N PHE A 490 -11.48 -0.97 -3.70
CA PHE A 490 -11.62 -0.71 -5.13
C PHE A 490 -12.36 -1.82 -5.87
N ILE A 491 -12.01 -3.09 -5.60
CA ILE A 491 -12.72 -4.25 -6.15
C ILE A 491 -14.19 -4.20 -5.73
N SER A 492 -14.44 -4.06 -4.43
CA SER A 492 -15.80 -4.01 -3.87
C SER A 492 -16.63 -2.89 -4.48
N ARG A 493 -16.02 -1.71 -4.67
CA ARG A 493 -16.65 -0.56 -5.31
C ARG A 493 -17.08 -0.85 -6.74
N GLN A 494 -16.19 -1.39 -7.57
CA GLN A 494 -16.53 -1.65 -8.97
C GLN A 494 -17.55 -2.78 -9.12
N ILE A 495 -17.46 -3.84 -8.30
CA ILE A 495 -18.50 -4.87 -8.25
C ILE A 495 -19.86 -4.24 -7.95
N TRP A 496 -19.94 -3.36 -6.94
CA TRP A 496 -21.18 -2.68 -6.59
C TRP A 496 -21.67 -1.72 -7.69
N ASP A 497 -20.76 -0.98 -8.33
CA ASP A 497 -21.11 -0.07 -9.44
C ASP A 497 -21.73 -0.85 -10.63
N VAL A 498 -21.18 -2.03 -10.96
CA VAL A 498 -21.76 -2.91 -11.98
C VAL A 498 -23.10 -3.46 -11.52
N ALA A 499 -23.23 -3.87 -10.25
CA ALA A 499 -24.47 -4.40 -9.69
C ALA A 499 -25.62 -3.38 -9.74
N ILE A 500 -25.36 -2.12 -9.37
CA ILE A 500 -26.33 -1.03 -9.45
C ILE A 500 -26.79 -0.81 -10.90
N ARG A 501 -25.86 -0.85 -11.87
CA ARG A 501 -26.18 -0.69 -13.30
C ARG A 501 -26.98 -1.86 -13.87
N SER A 502 -26.71 -3.08 -13.40
CA SER A 502 -27.25 -4.32 -14.00
C SER A 502 -28.61 -4.72 -13.41
N ASN A 503 -28.81 -4.52 -12.10
CA ASN A 503 -30.05 -4.91 -11.44
C ASN A 503 -30.31 -4.06 -10.18
N SER A 504 -30.67 -2.78 -10.39
CA SER A 504 -30.91 -1.83 -9.29
C SER A 504 -32.03 -2.26 -8.32
N ARG A 505 -32.99 -3.08 -8.76
CA ARG A 505 -34.08 -3.58 -7.91
C ARG A 505 -33.61 -4.61 -6.89
N ALA A 506 -32.67 -5.49 -7.25
CA ALA A 506 -32.14 -6.50 -6.33
C ALA A 506 -31.35 -5.89 -5.16
N LEU A 507 -30.82 -4.67 -5.33
CA LEU A 507 -30.11 -3.94 -4.28
C LEU A 507 -31.01 -3.05 -3.42
N GLN A 508 -32.33 -3.01 -3.68
CA GLN A 508 -33.28 -2.28 -2.85
C GLN A 508 -33.66 -3.06 -1.58
N ASP A 509 -33.53 -4.39 -1.60
CA ASP A 509 -33.67 -5.20 -0.40
C ASP A 509 -32.38 -5.11 0.42
N LEU A 510 -32.37 -4.16 1.35
CA LEU A 510 -31.24 -3.90 2.24
C LEU A 510 -30.96 -5.04 3.22
N GLU A 511 -31.82 -6.07 3.29
CA GLU A 511 -31.69 -7.20 4.22
C GLU A 511 -31.11 -8.46 3.57
N GLN A 512 -31.13 -8.57 2.23
CA GLN A 512 -30.65 -9.74 1.48
C GLN A 512 -29.95 -9.35 0.17
N VAL A 513 -28.78 -8.72 0.29
CA VAL A 513 -27.95 -8.43 -0.88
C VAL A 513 -27.05 -9.62 -1.19
N GLN A 514 -27.27 -10.26 -2.33
CA GLN A 514 -26.33 -11.20 -2.95
C GLN A 514 -26.06 -10.77 -4.40
N ILE A 515 -24.79 -10.59 -4.76
CA ILE A 515 -24.39 -10.12 -6.10
C ILE A 515 -24.07 -11.32 -6.98
N GLU A 516 -24.67 -11.37 -8.17
CA GLU A 516 -24.44 -12.44 -9.15
C GLU A 516 -22.97 -12.56 -9.58
N PHE A 517 -22.51 -13.80 -9.80
CA PHE A 517 -21.11 -14.08 -10.13
C PHE A 517 -20.62 -13.32 -11.38
N GLU A 518 -21.43 -13.25 -12.43
CA GLU A 518 -21.13 -12.55 -13.69
C GLU A 518 -20.93 -11.05 -13.48
N THR A 519 -21.71 -10.46 -12.58
CA THR A 519 -21.59 -9.06 -12.17
C THR A 519 -20.26 -8.85 -11.43
N GLN A 520 -19.91 -9.76 -10.52
CA GLN A 520 -18.64 -9.72 -9.81
C GLN A 520 -17.44 -9.84 -10.76
N ALA A 521 -17.48 -10.80 -11.69
CA ALA A 521 -16.41 -11.03 -12.66
C ALA A 521 -16.16 -9.80 -13.53
N THR A 522 -17.24 -9.11 -13.93
CA THR A 522 -17.16 -7.86 -14.69
C THR A 522 -16.55 -6.74 -13.85
N GLY A 523 -17.01 -6.53 -12.60
CA GLY A 523 -16.45 -5.52 -11.71
C GLY A 523 -14.98 -5.74 -11.37
N ILE A 524 -14.58 -7.00 -11.15
CA ILE A 524 -13.18 -7.40 -10.91
C ILE A 524 -12.31 -7.06 -12.12
N TYR A 525 -12.75 -7.40 -13.33
CA TYR A 525 -12.03 -7.06 -14.55
C TYR A 525 -11.90 -5.54 -14.74
N ASP A 526 -12.99 -4.79 -14.54
CA ASP A 526 -12.98 -3.33 -14.64
C ASP A 526 -12.04 -2.68 -13.63
N THR A 527 -11.96 -3.26 -12.42
CA THR A 527 -11.01 -2.81 -11.40
C THR A 527 -9.58 -3.04 -11.86
N SER A 528 -9.26 -4.26 -12.30
CA SER A 528 -7.92 -4.63 -12.77
C SER A 528 -7.46 -3.75 -13.93
N ARG A 529 -8.34 -3.53 -14.92
CA ARG A 529 -8.10 -2.63 -16.05
C ARG A 529 -7.85 -1.20 -15.60
N SER A 530 -8.73 -0.65 -14.77
CA SER A 530 -8.55 0.70 -14.26
C SER A 530 -7.29 0.84 -13.40
N TRP A 531 -6.87 -0.21 -12.71
CA TRP A 531 -5.64 -0.21 -11.92
C TRP A 531 -4.42 -0.06 -12.84
N VAL A 532 -4.33 -0.93 -13.84
CA VAL A 532 -3.26 -0.93 -14.83
C VAL A 532 -3.21 0.38 -15.61
N GLU A 533 -4.33 0.84 -16.15
CA GLU A 533 -4.37 1.99 -17.06
C GLU A 533 -4.31 3.34 -16.34
N LYS A 534 -4.75 3.42 -15.07
CA LYS A 534 -4.91 4.71 -14.38
C LYS A 534 -4.15 4.84 -13.07
N GLN A 535 -3.92 3.75 -12.33
CA GLN A 535 -3.24 3.83 -11.03
C GLN A 535 -1.73 3.65 -11.17
N ILE A 536 -1.27 2.65 -11.94
CA ILE A 536 0.17 2.40 -12.12
C ILE A 536 0.92 3.60 -12.71
N PRO A 537 0.41 4.31 -13.73
CA PRO A 537 1.11 5.47 -14.30
C PRO A 537 1.22 6.68 -13.36
N ARG A 538 0.59 6.66 -12.17
CA ARG A 538 0.63 7.79 -11.23
C ARG A 538 1.85 7.76 -10.33
N GLY A 539 2.36 8.94 -10.00
CA GLY A 539 3.48 9.10 -9.07
C GLY A 539 4.85 8.89 -9.71
N MET A 540 5.88 8.81 -8.87
CA MET A 540 7.29 8.72 -9.30
C MET A 540 7.53 7.55 -10.25
N ARG A 541 8.17 7.75 -11.41
CA ARG A 541 8.49 6.68 -12.39
C ARG A 541 7.27 5.85 -12.86
N GLY A 542 6.08 6.46 -12.88
CA GLY A 542 4.85 5.77 -13.28
C GLY A 542 4.92 5.11 -14.66
N ASP A 543 5.55 5.76 -15.64
CA ASP A 543 5.69 5.24 -17.00
C ASP A 543 6.59 4.00 -17.08
N ASP A 544 7.73 4.02 -16.37
CA ASP A 544 8.63 2.87 -16.26
C ASP A 544 7.92 1.67 -15.65
N ARG A 545 7.21 1.89 -14.52
CA ARG A 545 6.48 0.84 -13.83
C ARG A 545 5.35 0.27 -14.71
N PHE A 546 4.61 1.14 -15.38
CA PHE A 546 3.56 0.73 -16.31
C PHE A 546 4.13 -0.14 -17.43
N ARG A 547 5.24 0.28 -18.05
CA ARG A 547 5.91 -0.49 -19.11
C ARG A 547 6.42 -1.84 -18.59
N LEU A 548 7.04 -1.87 -17.41
CA LEU A 548 7.48 -3.10 -16.75
C LEU A 548 6.30 -4.07 -16.59
N VAL A 549 5.20 -3.62 -15.97
CA VAL A 549 4.03 -4.43 -15.69
C VAL A 549 3.36 -4.94 -16.97
N GLN A 550 3.18 -4.07 -17.98
CA GLN A 550 2.62 -4.46 -19.28
C GLN A 550 3.45 -5.56 -19.95
N THR A 551 4.77 -5.37 -19.95
CA THR A 551 5.69 -6.29 -20.60
C THR A 551 5.73 -7.63 -19.88
N LEU A 552 5.89 -7.63 -18.55
CA LEU A 552 5.90 -8.85 -17.74
C LEU A 552 4.56 -9.59 -17.84
N GLY A 553 3.43 -8.88 -17.74
CA GLY A 553 2.11 -9.48 -17.87
C GLY A 553 1.87 -10.12 -19.24
N ALA A 554 2.25 -9.44 -20.32
CA ALA A 554 2.17 -9.99 -21.67
C ALA A 554 3.11 -11.19 -21.86
N HIS A 555 4.33 -11.13 -21.32
CA HIS A 555 5.29 -12.21 -21.34
C HIS A 555 4.75 -13.45 -20.61
N PHE A 556 4.30 -13.31 -19.37
CA PHE A 556 3.74 -14.42 -18.60
C PHE A 556 2.52 -15.04 -19.28
N ARG A 557 1.60 -14.23 -19.80
CA ARG A 557 0.44 -14.74 -20.54
C ARG A 557 0.86 -15.57 -21.74
N ARG A 558 1.81 -15.09 -22.54
CA ARG A 558 2.33 -15.80 -23.72
C ARG A 558 2.99 -17.12 -23.33
N THR A 559 3.85 -17.09 -22.32
CA THR A 559 4.56 -18.28 -21.82
C THR A 559 3.60 -19.32 -21.26
N LEU A 560 2.58 -18.90 -20.49
CA LEU A 560 1.58 -19.80 -19.93
C LEU A 560 0.74 -20.45 -21.03
N ILE A 561 0.22 -19.68 -22.00
CA ILE A 561 -0.58 -20.22 -23.12
C ILE A 561 0.26 -21.17 -24.00
N ALA A 562 1.55 -20.89 -24.16
CA ALA A 562 2.45 -21.73 -24.95
C ALA A 562 2.80 -23.06 -24.25
N ASP A 563 2.76 -23.12 -22.91
CA ASP A 563 3.05 -24.33 -22.12
C ASP A 563 1.89 -25.34 -22.14
N ARG A 564 1.64 -25.93 -23.32
CA ARG A 564 0.61 -26.97 -23.52
C ARG A 564 0.81 -28.23 -22.67
N ALA A 565 2.06 -28.49 -22.26
CA ALA A 565 2.39 -29.59 -21.36
C ALA A 565 2.14 -29.22 -19.88
N MET A 566 1.89 -27.95 -19.57
CA MET A 566 1.75 -27.43 -18.21
C MET A 566 2.91 -27.87 -17.31
N SER A 567 4.12 -27.70 -17.81
CA SER A 567 5.35 -28.07 -17.10
C SER A 567 5.62 -27.10 -15.95
N ASN A 568 5.34 -25.81 -16.16
CA ASN A 568 5.55 -24.72 -15.20
C ASN A 568 4.23 -23.96 -14.93
N PRO A 569 3.23 -24.59 -14.32
CA PRO A 569 1.92 -23.96 -14.12
C PRO A 569 1.98 -22.84 -13.08
N GLY A 570 1.32 -21.73 -13.37
CA GLY A 570 1.16 -20.60 -12.45
C GLY A 570 2.38 -19.69 -12.35
N THR A 571 3.27 -19.70 -13.34
CA THR A 571 4.42 -18.79 -13.37
C THR A 571 4.02 -17.39 -13.83
N ASN A 572 3.72 -16.53 -12.87
CA ASN A 572 3.42 -15.10 -13.04
C ASN A 572 4.43 -14.21 -12.28
N GLY A 573 5.66 -14.72 -12.15
CA GLY A 573 6.74 -14.04 -11.45
C GLY A 573 8.12 -14.46 -11.95
N ILE A 574 9.12 -13.68 -11.55
CA ILE A 574 10.52 -13.80 -11.93
C ILE A 574 11.40 -13.89 -10.68
N SER A 575 12.59 -14.49 -10.82
CA SER A 575 13.59 -14.53 -9.77
C SER A 575 15.00 -14.31 -10.30
N LEU A 576 15.67 -13.34 -9.68
CA LEU A 576 17.01 -12.90 -10.01
C LEU A 576 17.94 -13.12 -8.80
N THR A 577 19.24 -13.33 -9.05
CA THR A 577 20.24 -13.42 -7.97
C THR A 577 20.53 -12.04 -7.40
N LEU A 578 20.86 -11.98 -6.11
CA LEU A 578 21.24 -10.70 -5.48
C LEU A 578 22.51 -10.10 -6.08
N GLU A 579 23.42 -10.94 -6.56
CA GLU A 579 24.63 -10.55 -7.27
C GLU A 579 24.30 -9.80 -8.56
N ASP A 580 23.49 -10.40 -9.43
CA ASP A 580 23.07 -9.81 -10.71
C ASP A 580 22.28 -8.51 -10.53
N LEU A 581 21.47 -8.42 -9.47
CA LEU A 581 20.77 -7.18 -9.10
C LEU A 581 21.71 -6.08 -8.58
N ASN A 582 22.82 -6.45 -7.93
CA ASN A 582 23.81 -5.48 -7.49
C ASN A 582 24.64 -4.98 -8.66
N ASP A 583 24.90 -5.84 -9.66
CA ASP A 583 25.58 -5.45 -10.90
C ASP A 583 24.67 -4.59 -11.80
N ASN A 584 23.35 -4.79 -11.72
CA ASN A 584 22.33 -4.07 -12.50
C ASN A 584 21.44 -3.19 -11.62
N HIS A 585 22.02 -2.12 -11.07
CA HIS A 585 21.35 -1.20 -10.14
C HIS A 585 20.01 -0.64 -10.65
N GLU A 586 19.92 -0.30 -11.93
CA GLU A 586 18.71 0.27 -12.55
C GLU A 586 17.54 -0.72 -12.56
N VAL A 587 17.81 -1.98 -12.89
CA VAL A 587 16.82 -3.07 -12.85
C VAL A 587 16.36 -3.31 -11.42
N LYS A 588 17.31 -3.37 -10.48
CA LYS A 588 17.02 -3.53 -9.06
C LYS A 588 16.13 -2.40 -8.55
N GLU A 589 16.48 -1.15 -8.84
CA GLU A 589 15.74 0.03 -8.44
C GLU A 589 14.32 0.01 -9.02
N LEU A 590 14.16 -0.28 -10.32
CA LEU A 590 12.86 -0.38 -10.98
C LEU A 590 11.96 -1.47 -10.33
N LEU A 591 12.52 -2.65 -10.03
CA LEU A 591 11.79 -3.74 -9.38
C LEU A 591 11.41 -3.41 -7.94
N GLU A 592 12.31 -2.77 -7.18
CA GLU A 592 12.06 -2.35 -5.80
C GLU A 592 10.99 -1.24 -5.75
N PHE A 593 11.09 -0.21 -6.58
CA PHE A 593 10.03 0.81 -6.70
C PHE A 593 8.69 0.22 -7.09
N SER A 594 8.67 -0.69 -8.07
CA SER A 594 7.43 -1.34 -8.47
C SER A 594 6.82 -2.17 -7.35
N SER A 595 7.64 -2.71 -6.45
CA SER A 595 7.15 -3.41 -5.27
C SER A 595 6.54 -2.45 -4.24
N ASP A 596 7.19 -1.31 -4.01
CA ASP A 596 6.79 -0.36 -2.98
C ASP A 596 5.55 0.47 -3.35
N PHE A 597 5.25 0.56 -4.65
CA PHE A 597 3.98 1.08 -5.15
C PHE A 597 2.87 0.02 -5.18
N GLY A 598 3.19 -1.24 -4.86
CA GLY A 598 2.25 -2.35 -4.84
C GLY A 598 1.93 -2.94 -6.22
N ASP A 599 2.74 -2.65 -7.24
CA ASP A 599 2.60 -3.20 -8.59
C ASP A 599 3.17 -4.62 -8.67
N LEU A 600 4.23 -4.87 -7.89
CA LEU A 600 4.87 -6.17 -7.71
C LEU A 600 4.83 -6.62 -6.24
N VAL A 601 4.89 -7.93 -6.02
CA VAL A 601 5.07 -8.53 -4.70
C VAL A 601 6.47 -9.13 -4.63
N ALA A 602 7.35 -8.47 -3.86
CA ALA A 602 8.72 -8.92 -3.66
C ALA A 602 8.85 -9.86 -2.45
N LEU A 603 9.55 -10.99 -2.62
CA LEU A 603 9.81 -11.96 -1.57
C LEU A 603 11.26 -12.45 -1.61
N PRO A 604 11.87 -12.78 -0.45
CA PRO A 604 13.06 -13.61 -0.42
C PRO A 604 12.80 -14.94 -1.15
N HIS A 605 13.81 -15.47 -1.83
CA HIS A 605 13.68 -16.72 -2.56
C HIS A 605 14.76 -17.72 -2.17
N THR A 606 14.33 -18.83 -1.54
CA THR A 606 15.15 -20.02 -1.37
C THR A 606 15.14 -20.83 -2.66
N THR A 607 16.23 -20.76 -3.42
CA THR A 607 16.36 -21.40 -4.74
C THR A 607 16.36 -22.92 -4.65
N LYS A 608 15.79 -23.58 -5.65
CA LYS A 608 15.94 -25.04 -5.88
C LYS A 608 17.06 -25.38 -6.87
N LEU A 609 17.69 -24.37 -7.45
CA LEU A 609 18.85 -24.56 -8.32
C LEU A 609 20.05 -25.03 -7.50
N LYS A 610 20.93 -25.80 -8.16
CA LYS A 610 22.15 -26.35 -7.53
C LYS A 610 23.13 -25.27 -7.07
N ASP A 611 23.04 -24.06 -7.61
CA ASP A 611 23.93 -22.95 -7.30
C ASP A 611 23.75 -22.42 -5.86
N GLN A 612 22.58 -22.65 -5.25
CA GLN A 612 22.18 -22.14 -3.93
C GLN A 612 22.40 -20.62 -3.75
N LYS A 613 22.52 -19.88 -4.85
CA LYS A 613 22.78 -18.44 -4.79
C LYS A 613 21.57 -17.73 -4.16
N PRO A 614 21.78 -16.72 -3.29
CA PRO A 614 20.69 -15.97 -2.71
C PRO A 614 19.94 -15.21 -3.81
N ARG A 615 18.62 -15.33 -3.79
CA ARG A 615 17.73 -14.77 -4.80
C ARG A 615 16.61 -13.97 -4.16
N ARG A 616 16.08 -13.05 -4.96
CA ARG A 616 14.81 -12.39 -4.69
C ARG A 616 13.85 -12.73 -5.82
N LYS A 617 12.57 -12.82 -5.50
CA LYS A 617 11.51 -13.08 -6.48
C LYS A 617 10.45 -12.01 -6.44
N TRP A 618 9.89 -11.74 -7.60
CA TRP A 618 8.83 -10.76 -7.82
C TRP A 618 7.69 -11.40 -8.56
N TYR A 619 6.48 -11.19 -8.07
CA TYR A 619 5.24 -11.57 -8.74
C TYR A 619 4.48 -10.31 -9.13
N LEU A 620 3.69 -10.37 -10.21
CA LEU A 620 2.69 -9.32 -10.43
C LEU A 620 1.72 -9.28 -9.25
N ALA A 621 1.32 -8.08 -8.84
CA ALA A 621 0.28 -7.94 -7.83
C ALA A 621 -1.00 -8.68 -8.30
N PRO A 622 -1.68 -9.44 -7.40
CA PRO A 622 -2.83 -10.27 -7.79
C PRO A 622 -3.94 -9.52 -8.54
N ILE A 623 -4.16 -8.24 -8.21
CA ILE A 623 -5.13 -7.36 -8.89
C ILE A 623 -4.87 -7.19 -10.38
N LEU A 624 -3.65 -7.44 -10.87
CA LEU A 624 -3.27 -7.30 -12.28
C LEU A 624 -3.64 -8.54 -13.09
N SER A 625 -3.86 -9.68 -12.43
CA SER A 625 -4.10 -10.98 -13.07
C SER A 625 -5.32 -10.97 -14.00
N PRO A 626 -6.45 -10.33 -13.65
CA PRO A 626 -7.62 -10.25 -14.54
C PRO A 626 -7.37 -9.50 -15.85
N TYR A 627 -6.65 -8.37 -15.80
CA TYR A 627 -6.30 -7.61 -16.99
C TYR A 627 -5.43 -8.42 -17.95
N PHE A 628 -4.38 -9.07 -17.43
CA PHE A 628 -3.47 -9.91 -18.21
C PHE A 628 -4.03 -11.29 -18.54
N ARG A 629 -5.21 -11.65 -18.01
CA ARG A 629 -5.83 -12.97 -18.15
C ARG A 629 -4.83 -14.07 -17.77
N ILE A 630 -4.24 -13.97 -16.58
CA ILE A 630 -3.35 -15.01 -16.03
C ILE A 630 -3.89 -15.46 -14.67
N PRO A 631 -3.55 -16.66 -14.19
CA PRO A 631 -3.85 -17.06 -12.82
C PRO A 631 -3.19 -16.14 -11.80
N HIS A 632 -3.90 -15.82 -10.71
CA HIS A 632 -3.33 -15.09 -9.57
C HIS A 632 -2.61 -16.04 -8.58
N ILE A 633 -2.99 -17.32 -8.55
CA ILE A 633 -2.43 -18.33 -7.63
C ILE A 633 -1.03 -18.75 -8.08
N HIS A 634 -0.07 -18.65 -7.16
CA HIS A 634 1.32 -19.07 -7.39
C HIS A 634 1.50 -20.56 -7.01
N THR A 635 1.44 -21.45 -8.00
CA THR A 635 1.55 -22.91 -7.78
C THR A 635 2.95 -23.48 -7.97
N LYS A 636 3.87 -22.74 -8.61
CA LYS A 636 5.25 -23.15 -8.88
C LYS A 636 6.26 -22.03 -8.62
N GLU A 637 7.52 -22.42 -8.73
CA GLU A 637 8.67 -21.52 -8.75
C GLU A 637 8.49 -20.43 -9.82
N PRO A 638 8.94 -19.20 -9.56
CA PRO A 638 8.99 -18.15 -10.58
C PRO A 638 9.97 -18.52 -11.71
N ILE A 639 9.89 -17.82 -12.86
CA ILE A 639 10.90 -17.92 -13.91
C ILE A 639 12.24 -17.44 -13.34
N TYR A 640 13.24 -18.31 -13.35
CA TYR A 640 14.61 -17.90 -13.08
C TYR A 640 15.14 -17.16 -14.31
N MET A 641 15.59 -15.92 -14.12
CA MET A 641 16.14 -15.10 -15.19
C MET A 641 17.28 -14.21 -14.70
N THR A 642 18.06 -13.67 -15.63
CA THR A 642 19.04 -12.62 -15.38
C THR A 642 18.45 -11.22 -15.59
N ALA A 643 19.14 -10.20 -15.12
CA ALA A 643 18.79 -8.81 -15.36
C ALA A 643 18.87 -8.45 -16.85
N ASP A 644 19.85 -8.98 -17.59
CA ASP A 644 19.98 -8.78 -19.04
C ASP A 644 18.82 -9.40 -19.83
N GLU A 645 18.36 -10.60 -19.43
CA GLU A 645 17.17 -11.22 -20.01
C GLU A 645 15.93 -10.37 -19.76
N LEU A 646 15.79 -9.81 -18.55
CA LEU A 646 14.70 -8.91 -18.21
C LEU A 646 14.74 -7.62 -19.06
N VAL A 647 15.93 -7.00 -19.21
CA VAL A 647 16.12 -5.82 -20.08
C VAL A 647 15.77 -6.13 -21.54
N THR A 648 16.14 -7.33 -22.01
CA THR A 648 15.80 -7.81 -23.36
C THR A 648 14.29 -7.95 -23.52
N ILE A 649 13.60 -8.54 -22.54
CA ILE A 649 12.13 -8.66 -22.54
C ILE A 649 11.47 -7.28 -22.56
N LEU A 650 12.05 -6.31 -21.85
CA LEU A 650 11.59 -4.92 -21.81
C LEU A 650 11.87 -4.12 -23.09
N GLY A 651 12.42 -4.77 -24.13
CA GLY A 651 12.59 -4.18 -25.45
C GLY A 651 13.71 -3.15 -25.52
N GLY A 652 14.76 -3.28 -24.69
CA GLY A 652 15.92 -2.39 -24.73
C GLY A 652 15.72 -1.05 -24.00
N LEU A 653 15.16 -1.11 -22.78
CA LEU A 653 14.97 0.04 -21.86
C LEU A 653 16.18 0.99 -21.74
N ARG A 654 17.39 0.49 -21.98
CA ARG A 654 18.63 1.29 -21.95
C ARG A 654 18.52 2.60 -22.74
N GLN A 655 17.89 2.61 -23.91
CA GLN A 655 17.94 3.80 -24.77
C GLN A 655 17.00 4.94 -24.33
N ALA A 656 15.90 4.62 -23.63
CA ALA A 656 14.95 5.59 -23.07
C ALA A 656 15.31 6.02 -21.64
N MET A 657 15.89 5.12 -20.84
CA MET A 657 16.29 5.45 -19.47
C MET A 657 17.61 6.25 -19.41
N LEU A 658 18.53 6.01 -20.36
CA LEU A 658 19.75 6.82 -20.49
C LEU A 658 19.48 8.25 -20.99
N THR A 659 18.37 8.50 -21.69
CA THR A 659 18.01 9.85 -22.17
C THR A 659 17.45 10.73 -21.05
N GLU A 660 16.67 10.17 -20.11
CA GLU A 660 16.11 10.96 -19.00
C GLU A 660 17.16 11.38 -17.94
N ILE A 661 18.30 10.69 -17.86
CA ILE A 661 19.44 11.12 -17.01
C ILE A 661 20.29 12.18 -17.72
N SER A 662 20.31 12.22 -19.07
CA SER A 662 21.00 13.27 -19.82
C SER A 662 20.17 14.53 -20.05
N ASP A 663 18.85 14.44 -19.91
CA ASP A 663 17.89 15.53 -20.09
C ASP A 663 17.43 16.16 -18.76
N ALA A 664 18.30 16.17 -17.74
CA ALA A 664 18.29 17.33 -16.85
C ALA A 664 18.45 18.57 -17.74
N PRO A 665 17.57 19.59 -17.66
CA PRO A 665 17.54 20.65 -18.64
C PRO A 665 18.93 21.30 -18.69
N LYS A 666 19.65 21.06 -19.78
CA LYS A 666 20.72 21.98 -20.19
C LYS A 666 20.02 23.31 -20.32
N SER A 667 20.44 24.26 -19.49
CA SER A 667 19.99 25.63 -19.56
C SER A 667 20.13 26.13 -21.00
N SER A 668 19.04 26.14 -21.75
CA SER A 668 18.93 26.90 -22.98
C SER A 668 17.52 27.46 -23.05
N ASP A 669 17.51 28.79 -23.05
CA ASP A 669 16.38 29.68 -23.20
C ASP A 669 15.33 29.17 -24.19
N GLN A 670 14.07 29.14 -23.74
CA GLN A 670 12.89 29.71 -24.44
C GLN A 670 11.61 29.19 -23.76
N LEU A 671 11.05 30.02 -22.87
CA LEU A 671 9.63 29.97 -22.53
C LEU A 671 9.04 31.32 -22.89
N SER A 672 8.58 31.42 -24.14
CA SER A 672 7.63 32.43 -24.56
C SER A 672 6.22 31.93 -24.24
N LEU A 673 5.52 32.69 -23.39
CA LEU A 673 4.08 32.95 -23.39
C LEU A 673 3.13 31.74 -23.56
N PHE A 674 2.59 31.25 -22.44
CA PHE A 674 1.15 31.16 -22.18
C PHE A 674 0.88 31.21 -20.67
#